data_AF-A0A968IUQ7-F1
#
_entry.id   AF-A0A968IUQ7-F1
#
_cell.length_a   1.000
_cell.length_b   1.000
_cell.length_c   1.000
_cell.angle_alpha   90.00
_cell.angle_beta   90.00
_cell.angle_gamma   90.00
#
_symmetry.space_group_name_H-M   'P 1'
#
loop_
_entity.id
_entity.type
_entity.pdbx_description
1 polymer ?
#
loop_
_entity_poly.entity_id
_entity_poly.type
_entity_poly.pdbx_seq_one_letter_code
_entity_poly.pdbx_strand_id
1 'polypeptide(L)'
;MLYKTGDLGRWLHNANIEFLGRIDHQVKIRGFRLELGEIEAILTQNPVVESSVVIVREDIPGDKRLIAYIVPEPKNDLPDELSKILRNFLKEKLPEYSIPSAFILLETLPLTPSGKVDRRGLPAPDSSRENRQQTDIAPRTPVEEVIAGVWTQVLKSKSFSVNDNFFEQGGHSLLATQLISRLRHIFQIELPLRHLFEFPTIAELAQAVSMKQSPQGLQIPLVPVARDAKLPLSFAQEGLWFIHQLNPDQPLYNSPAALRLTGSLNIPAFQQSLNEILERHEALRTSFALEQGKPVQVVMTNLSLNIPLINLEDFPEQEKEAQVLKLADREAKLPFDLAQAPLLRVTLLKLSPTDHVALFTMHHIATDGWSIGILIQELSTLYTCFCEGIPNPLPELPIQYADFAHWQRQWLQGEVLENRLAYWKQKLAGMPTTLNLEKLAGNPPTNNQTNNQTRECAVQSFLLPTDLSDQIRNLSNQEGVTLFMTLLAGFQTLLYRYTNQPDIVIGTDVANRDRPEIESIIGFFINLLVLRGDLANNPTFRELLARVREVTLSAYDRADLPFTKLVEALRPDRKSSVTPLFQVLFVLQSVTMPAFELSGLKVQVMELNPGLARFDLALFMAETPEGITGTWKYRTDLFSPEAIARITDNLQTLLSSIAQNPDTRIDALEMLSESAKQQQIIAKNRRDRSKFHKFTKIKPKAINIAQQELVRTSYLQPEQHLPLVIQPNGEDIDLTDWASDKREYLETNLLNHGAILFRGFNINSVAKFEQVASAICPDLFANYGDLPREGKSEKVYHSTPYPSDRAILFHNESSHLEQYPQKIWFFCVQPASQGGETPIVDCHQVYQLLNPQLRSHFEQKQLMYVRNYIEGLDVSWQDFFHTTDKALVEQYCRQSGMDYQWLDNGLRTRKVRPAISYHPETGKPIWFNQVQLHHISCLEPDVRQSLLSNLGLENLPRNVYYGDGSPIEDSVMAEIGAAYQQAQVSFPWQQRDLLMLDNMLVAHARNPYQGDRKIVVAMGAMNSEQ
;
A
#
# COMPACT_ATOMS: atom_id res chain seq x y z
N MET A 1 16.41 -3.55 -27.91
CA MET A 1 15.84 -4.49 -26.92
C MET A 1 14.66 -5.19 -27.58
N LEU A 2 14.68 -6.52 -27.72
CA LEU A 2 13.59 -7.29 -28.33
C LEU A 2 12.78 -7.98 -27.23
N TYR A 3 11.44 -7.83 -27.25
CA TYR A 3 10.53 -8.48 -26.31
C TYR A 3 10.00 -9.78 -26.92
N LYS A 4 10.25 -10.91 -26.26
CA LYS A 4 9.80 -12.23 -26.72
C LYS A 4 8.32 -12.41 -26.36
N THR A 5 7.43 -12.22 -27.33
CA THR A 5 5.97 -12.19 -27.12
C THR A 5 5.36 -13.55 -26.76
N GLY A 6 6.02 -14.64 -27.17
CA GLY A 6 5.47 -16.00 -27.09
C GLY A 6 4.42 -16.29 -28.16
N ASP A 7 4.21 -15.36 -29.10
CA ASP A 7 3.26 -15.46 -30.20
C ASP A 7 3.94 -16.00 -31.46
N LEU A 8 3.30 -16.96 -32.13
CA LEU A 8 3.70 -17.47 -33.43
C LEU A 8 2.99 -16.66 -34.52
N GLY A 9 3.74 -16.10 -35.46
CA GLY A 9 3.19 -15.45 -36.64
C GLY A 9 4.00 -15.77 -37.88
N ARG A 10 3.41 -15.61 -39.07
CA ARG A 10 4.16 -15.64 -40.34
C ARG A 10 3.94 -14.35 -41.12
N TRP A 11 4.92 -14.03 -41.94
CA TRP A 11 4.82 -12.93 -42.89
C TRP A 11 3.96 -13.30 -44.09
N LEU A 12 3.07 -12.41 -44.47
CA LEU A 12 2.33 -12.47 -45.73
C LEU A 12 3.08 -11.69 -46.82
N HIS A 13 2.77 -12.01 -48.08
CA HIS A 13 3.40 -11.40 -49.26
C HIS A 13 3.20 -9.88 -49.38
N ASN A 14 2.23 -9.31 -48.66
CA ASN A 14 1.93 -7.88 -48.61
C ASN A 14 2.55 -7.18 -47.37
N ALA A 15 3.52 -7.81 -46.71
CA ALA A 15 4.20 -7.31 -45.52
C ALA A 15 3.30 -7.13 -44.26
N ASN A 16 2.11 -7.72 -44.23
CA ASN A 16 1.37 -7.92 -42.99
C ASN A 16 1.81 -9.20 -42.28
N ILE A 17 1.66 -9.25 -40.96
CA ILE A 17 1.96 -10.44 -40.15
C ILE A 17 0.65 -11.15 -39.82
N GLU A 18 0.52 -12.41 -40.24
CA GLU A 18 -0.59 -13.28 -39.88
C GLU A 18 -0.27 -13.97 -38.54
N PHE A 19 -1.11 -13.74 -37.54
CA PHE A 19 -1.01 -14.38 -36.23
C PHE A 19 -1.51 -15.83 -36.31
N LEU A 20 -0.68 -16.77 -35.84
CA LEU A 20 -0.92 -18.22 -35.93
C LEU A 20 -1.17 -18.88 -34.57
N GLY A 21 -1.23 -18.11 -33.48
CA GLY A 21 -1.44 -18.60 -32.12
C GLY A 21 -0.23 -18.38 -31.20
N ARG A 22 -0.30 -18.86 -29.96
CA ARG A 22 0.80 -18.80 -28.99
C ARG A 22 1.64 -20.08 -28.99
N ILE A 23 2.89 -19.97 -28.57
CA ILE A 23 3.81 -21.09 -28.39
C ILE A 23 3.42 -21.89 -27.12
N ASP A 24 2.98 -21.19 -26.07
CA ASP A 24 2.36 -21.71 -24.86
C ASP A 24 0.83 -21.77 -25.03
N HIS A 25 0.21 -22.94 -24.88
CA HIS A 25 -1.21 -23.19 -25.20
C HIS A 25 -2.18 -22.63 -24.14
N GLN A 26 -1.82 -21.53 -23.49
CA GLN A 26 -2.61 -20.85 -22.46
C GLN A 26 -3.86 -20.18 -23.02
N VAL A 27 -4.95 -20.26 -22.28
CA VAL A 27 -6.25 -19.66 -22.65
C VAL A 27 -6.79 -18.75 -21.55
N LYS A 28 -7.57 -17.73 -21.92
CA LYS A 28 -8.28 -16.87 -20.97
C LYS A 28 -9.76 -17.20 -20.92
N ILE A 29 -10.29 -17.55 -19.75
CA ILE A 29 -11.70 -17.87 -19.52
C ILE A 29 -12.17 -17.13 -18.27
N ARG A 30 -13.26 -16.35 -18.38
CA ARG A 30 -13.87 -15.60 -17.26
C ARG A 30 -12.87 -14.72 -16.48
N GLY A 31 -11.87 -14.17 -17.18
CA GLY A 31 -10.80 -13.34 -16.57
C GLY A 31 -9.58 -14.12 -16.08
N PHE A 32 -9.65 -15.46 -15.97
CA PHE A 32 -8.58 -16.32 -15.48
C PHE A 32 -7.72 -16.85 -16.62
N ARG A 33 -6.41 -16.96 -16.38
CA ARG A 33 -5.43 -17.52 -17.33
C ARG A 33 -5.20 -18.99 -16.97
N LEU A 34 -5.46 -19.89 -17.92
CA LEU A 34 -5.51 -21.34 -17.70
C LEU A 34 -4.55 -22.09 -18.60
N GLU A 35 -3.92 -23.13 -18.05
CA GLU A 35 -3.13 -24.12 -18.77
C GLU A 35 -3.98 -25.37 -19.01
N LEU A 36 -4.43 -25.60 -20.25
CA LEU A 36 -5.30 -26.74 -20.56
C LEU A 36 -4.61 -28.09 -20.30
N GLY A 37 -3.29 -28.14 -20.50
CA GLY A 37 -2.48 -29.34 -20.26
C GLY A 37 -2.42 -29.76 -18.78
N GLU A 38 -2.59 -28.83 -17.84
CA GLU A 38 -2.67 -29.14 -16.41
C GLU A 38 -3.96 -29.92 -16.09
N ILE A 39 -5.07 -29.47 -16.67
CA ILE A 39 -6.38 -30.13 -16.52
C ILE A 39 -6.34 -31.53 -17.15
N GLU A 40 -5.74 -31.66 -18.34
CA GLU A 40 -5.51 -32.95 -19.03
C GLU A 40 -4.64 -33.89 -18.18
N ALA A 41 -3.55 -33.39 -17.61
CA ALA A 41 -2.65 -34.19 -16.77
C ALA A 41 -3.33 -34.70 -15.50
N ILE A 42 -4.17 -33.87 -14.85
CA ILE A 42 -4.92 -34.27 -13.66
C ILE A 42 -6.01 -35.27 -14.03
N LEU A 43 -6.76 -35.05 -15.11
CA LEU A 43 -7.79 -35.99 -15.57
C LEU A 43 -7.22 -37.39 -15.83
N THR A 44 -6.02 -37.48 -16.41
CA THR A 44 -5.35 -38.75 -16.73
C THR A 44 -4.79 -39.45 -15.48
N GLN A 45 -4.79 -38.81 -14.30
CA GLN A 45 -4.50 -39.50 -13.03
C GLN A 45 -5.71 -40.28 -12.50
N ASN A 46 -6.92 -40.06 -13.05
CA ASN A 46 -8.09 -40.83 -12.64
C ASN A 46 -8.02 -42.24 -13.26
N PRO A 47 -8.17 -43.33 -12.48
CA PRO A 47 -8.05 -44.70 -12.99
C PRO A 47 -9.03 -45.08 -14.12
N VAL A 48 -10.07 -44.28 -14.35
CA VAL A 48 -11.08 -44.52 -15.38
C VAL A 48 -10.71 -43.83 -16.71
N VAL A 49 -9.67 -42.99 -16.75
CA VAL A 49 -9.28 -42.19 -17.92
C VAL A 49 -7.93 -42.66 -18.47
N GLU A 50 -7.91 -43.22 -19.70
CA GLU A 50 -6.69 -43.59 -20.41
C GLU A 50 -5.99 -42.35 -21.01
N SER A 51 -6.78 -41.48 -21.64
CA SER A 51 -6.27 -40.21 -22.18
C SER A 51 -7.36 -39.14 -22.20
N SER A 52 -6.95 -37.87 -22.14
CA SER A 52 -7.86 -36.73 -22.17
C SER A 52 -7.32 -35.57 -22.99
N VAL A 53 -8.24 -34.79 -23.56
CA VAL A 53 -7.93 -33.54 -24.28
C VAL A 53 -8.93 -32.49 -23.86
N VAL A 54 -8.45 -31.32 -23.44
CA VAL A 54 -9.28 -30.19 -23.02
C VAL A 54 -9.15 -29.07 -24.04
N ILE A 55 -10.29 -28.55 -24.48
CA ILE A 55 -10.36 -27.41 -25.40
C ILE A 55 -11.24 -26.30 -24.84
N VAL A 56 -11.00 -25.09 -25.34
CA VAL A 56 -11.93 -23.97 -25.21
C VAL A 56 -12.79 -23.92 -26.45
N ARG A 57 -14.10 -23.94 -26.24
CA ARG A 57 -15.08 -23.76 -27.31
C ARG A 57 -15.85 -22.46 -27.10
N GLU A 58 -16.09 -21.76 -28.20
CA GLU A 58 -16.86 -20.52 -28.26
C GLU A 58 -17.93 -20.69 -29.33
N ASP A 59 -19.02 -21.39 -28.97
CA ASP A 59 -20.15 -21.62 -29.88
C ASP A 59 -21.04 -20.37 -30.03
N ILE A 60 -20.96 -19.45 -29.05
CA ILE A 60 -21.62 -18.14 -29.04
C ILE A 60 -20.53 -17.09 -28.79
N PRO A 61 -20.42 -16.01 -29.61
CA PRO A 61 -19.42 -14.96 -29.40
C PRO A 61 -19.47 -14.39 -27.98
N GLY A 62 -18.36 -14.46 -27.27
CA GLY A 62 -18.20 -14.01 -25.88
C GLY A 62 -18.47 -15.06 -24.79
N ASP A 63 -19.01 -16.24 -25.12
CA ASP A 63 -19.26 -17.34 -24.16
C ASP A 63 -18.26 -18.49 -24.36
N LYS A 64 -17.09 -18.36 -23.73
CA LYS A 64 -16.01 -19.36 -23.78
C LYS A 64 -16.22 -20.44 -22.72
N ARG A 65 -16.28 -21.70 -23.13
CA ARG A 65 -16.50 -22.87 -22.25
C ARG A 65 -15.36 -23.89 -22.38
N LEU A 66 -14.96 -24.49 -21.25
CA LEU A 66 -14.05 -25.63 -21.22
C LEU A 66 -14.80 -26.92 -21.48
N ILE A 67 -14.28 -27.76 -22.36
CA ILE A 67 -14.82 -29.08 -22.69
C ILE A 67 -13.69 -30.09 -22.63
N ALA A 68 -13.89 -31.19 -21.89
CA ALA A 68 -12.94 -32.29 -21.78
C ALA A 68 -13.43 -33.49 -22.58
N TYR A 69 -12.58 -34.00 -23.48
CA TYR A 69 -12.81 -35.25 -24.21
C TYR A 69 -12.01 -36.36 -23.54
N ILE A 70 -12.65 -37.49 -23.26
CA ILE A 70 -12.13 -38.55 -22.39
C ILE A 70 -12.17 -39.87 -23.17
N VAL A 71 -11.03 -40.56 -23.24
CA VAL A 71 -10.95 -41.96 -23.66
C VAL A 71 -10.85 -42.82 -22.39
N PRO A 72 -11.79 -43.74 -22.14
CA PRO A 72 -11.80 -44.53 -20.93
C PRO A 72 -10.84 -45.73 -21.01
N GLU A 73 -10.32 -46.17 -19.86
CA GLU A 73 -9.43 -47.33 -19.78
C GLU A 73 -10.17 -48.64 -20.14
N PRO A 74 -9.66 -49.51 -21.04
CA PRO A 74 -10.39 -50.65 -21.61
C PRO A 74 -10.83 -51.76 -20.62
N LYS A 75 -10.35 -51.72 -19.36
CA LYS A 75 -10.54 -52.76 -18.35
C LYS A 75 -11.52 -52.40 -17.23
N ASN A 76 -12.12 -51.21 -17.27
CA ASN A 76 -13.08 -50.77 -16.25
C ASN A 76 -14.50 -50.73 -16.83
N ASP A 77 -15.47 -51.24 -16.08
CA ASP A 77 -16.89 -50.94 -16.34
C ASP A 77 -17.10 -49.43 -16.17
N LEU A 78 -17.65 -48.78 -17.21
CA LEU A 78 -17.95 -47.35 -17.20
C LEU A 78 -19.02 -47.06 -16.14
N PRO A 79 -18.75 -46.23 -15.12
CA PRO A 79 -19.75 -45.89 -14.12
C PRO A 79 -20.90 -45.05 -14.71
N ASP A 80 -22.14 -45.32 -14.29
CA ASP A 80 -23.34 -44.57 -14.72
C ASP A 80 -23.27 -43.05 -14.46
N GLU A 81 -22.43 -42.60 -13.51
CA GLU A 81 -22.21 -41.17 -13.18
C GLU A 81 -20.77 -40.67 -13.49
N LEU A 82 -20.14 -41.14 -14.58
CA LEU A 82 -18.75 -40.80 -14.91
C LEU A 82 -18.45 -39.29 -14.88
N SER A 83 -19.31 -38.46 -15.48
CA SER A 83 -19.13 -36.99 -15.52
C SER A 83 -19.07 -36.36 -14.13
N LYS A 84 -19.83 -36.89 -13.16
CA LYS A 84 -19.85 -36.41 -11.78
C LYS A 84 -18.62 -36.88 -11.00
N ILE A 85 -18.19 -38.12 -11.23
CA ILE A 85 -16.96 -38.67 -10.65
C ILE A 85 -15.76 -37.84 -11.11
N LEU A 86 -15.64 -37.57 -12.42
CA LEU A 86 -14.56 -36.75 -12.97
C LEU A 86 -14.64 -35.29 -12.50
N ARG A 87 -15.85 -34.71 -12.43
CA ARG A 87 -16.04 -33.35 -11.91
C ARG A 87 -15.63 -33.24 -10.44
N ASN A 88 -16.05 -34.17 -9.59
CA ASN A 88 -15.69 -34.18 -8.17
C ASN A 88 -14.19 -34.40 -7.98
N PHE A 89 -13.60 -35.33 -8.73
CA PHE A 89 -12.16 -35.57 -8.72
C PHE A 89 -11.36 -34.34 -9.13
N LEU A 90 -11.85 -33.54 -10.09
CA LEU A 90 -11.26 -32.26 -10.44
C LEU A 90 -11.51 -31.19 -9.36
N LYS A 91 -12.70 -31.12 -8.75
CA LYS A 91 -13.03 -30.17 -7.66
C LYS A 91 -12.11 -30.31 -6.45
N GLU A 92 -11.62 -31.52 -6.17
CA GLU A 92 -10.67 -31.77 -5.09
C GLU A 92 -9.25 -31.23 -5.38
N LYS A 93 -8.92 -30.96 -6.65
CA LYS A 93 -7.54 -30.67 -7.09
C LYS A 93 -7.39 -29.36 -7.86
N LEU A 94 -8.48 -28.79 -8.35
CA LEU A 94 -8.52 -27.61 -9.19
C LEU A 94 -9.61 -26.63 -8.73
N PRO A 95 -9.38 -25.31 -8.86
CA PRO A 95 -10.39 -24.31 -8.58
C PRO A 95 -11.57 -24.39 -9.56
N GLU A 96 -12.76 -23.94 -9.13
CA GLU A 96 -14.01 -24.18 -9.87
C GLU A 96 -14.02 -23.61 -11.30
N TYR A 97 -13.32 -22.50 -11.55
CA TYR A 97 -13.21 -21.91 -12.88
C TYR A 97 -12.36 -22.74 -13.87
N SER A 98 -11.52 -23.66 -13.37
CA SER A 98 -10.69 -24.58 -14.18
C SER A 98 -11.39 -25.89 -14.54
N ILE A 99 -12.62 -26.08 -14.05
CA ILE A 99 -13.34 -27.34 -14.21
C ILE A 99 -14.11 -27.34 -15.54
N PRO A 100 -13.92 -28.35 -16.41
CA PRO A 100 -14.67 -28.48 -17.65
C PRO A 100 -16.18 -28.43 -17.43
N SER A 101 -16.87 -27.68 -18.29
CA SER A 101 -18.33 -27.56 -18.27
C SER A 101 -19.01 -28.83 -18.80
N ALA A 102 -18.32 -29.63 -19.61
CA ALA A 102 -18.79 -30.91 -20.14
C ALA A 102 -17.64 -31.92 -20.27
N PHE A 103 -17.98 -33.20 -20.17
CA PHE A 103 -17.11 -34.35 -20.41
C PHE A 103 -17.70 -35.19 -21.54
N ILE A 104 -16.93 -35.47 -22.58
CA ILE A 104 -17.38 -36.19 -23.77
C ILE A 104 -16.56 -37.46 -23.91
N LEU A 105 -17.23 -38.61 -23.92
CA LEU A 105 -16.57 -39.90 -24.13
C LEU A 105 -16.23 -40.12 -25.60
N LEU A 106 -15.02 -40.59 -25.86
CA LEU A 106 -14.55 -41.01 -27.18
C LEU A 106 -13.98 -42.43 -27.10
N GLU A 107 -14.18 -43.22 -28.15
CA GLU A 107 -13.50 -44.52 -28.28
C GLU A 107 -12.00 -44.34 -28.50
N THR A 108 -11.58 -43.32 -29.25
CA THR A 108 -10.17 -42.94 -29.49
C THR A 108 -10.05 -41.44 -29.77
N LEU A 109 -8.88 -40.85 -29.49
CA LEU A 109 -8.59 -39.46 -29.88
C LEU A 109 -8.28 -39.38 -31.38
N PRO A 110 -8.87 -38.44 -32.14
CA PRO A 110 -8.52 -38.24 -33.54
C PRO A 110 -7.07 -37.73 -33.64
N LEU A 111 -6.28 -38.28 -34.55
CA LEU A 111 -4.87 -37.92 -34.76
C LEU A 111 -4.67 -37.34 -36.17
N THR A 112 -3.83 -36.31 -36.26
CA THR A 112 -3.30 -35.78 -37.53
C THR A 112 -2.37 -36.79 -38.19
N PRO A 113 -2.06 -36.66 -39.50
CA PRO A 113 -1.07 -37.51 -40.19
C PRO A 113 0.33 -37.53 -39.55
N SER A 114 0.62 -36.57 -38.68
CA SER A 114 1.89 -36.46 -37.93
C SER A 114 1.88 -37.18 -36.57
N GLY A 115 0.78 -37.85 -36.20
CA GLY A 115 0.63 -38.57 -34.92
C GLY A 115 0.25 -37.69 -33.73
N LYS A 116 -0.05 -36.40 -33.93
CA LYS A 116 -0.54 -35.47 -32.88
C LYS A 116 -2.07 -35.44 -32.84
N VAL A 117 -2.67 -35.17 -31.68
CA VAL A 117 -4.13 -34.98 -31.52
C VAL A 117 -4.67 -33.90 -32.47
N ASP A 118 -5.64 -34.27 -33.30
CA ASP A 118 -6.38 -33.35 -34.16
C ASP A 118 -7.55 -32.71 -33.40
N ARG A 119 -7.25 -31.58 -32.73
CA ARG A 119 -8.24 -30.80 -31.97
C ARG A 119 -9.37 -30.23 -32.84
N ARG A 120 -9.18 -30.12 -34.17
CA ARG A 120 -10.23 -29.66 -35.10
C ARG A 120 -11.16 -30.79 -35.53
N GLY A 121 -10.71 -32.04 -35.41
CA GLY A 121 -11.48 -33.25 -35.69
C GLY A 121 -12.31 -33.78 -34.51
N LEU A 122 -12.30 -33.10 -33.34
CA LEU A 122 -13.09 -33.49 -32.17
C LEU A 122 -14.59 -33.24 -32.43
N PRO A 123 -15.47 -34.19 -32.09
CA PRO A 123 -16.91 -34.06 -32.34
C PRO A 123 -17.50 -32.90 -31.51
N ALA A 124 -18.48 -32.22 -32.10
CA ALA A 124 -19.26 -31.23 -31.38
C ALA A 124 -20.08 -31.92 -30.29
N PRO A 125 -20.11 -31.43 -29.04
CA PRO A 125 -21.06 -31.92 -28.04
C PRO A 125 -22.48 -31.80 -28.56
N ASP A 126 -23.20 -32.91 -28.63
CA ASP A 126 -24.63 -32.91 -28.93
C ASP A 126 -25.34 -32.14 -27.82
N SER A 127 -25.80 -30.93 -28.13
CA SER A 127 -26.53 -30.01 -27.24
C SER A 127 -27.91 -30.54 -26.81
N SER A 128 -28.21 -31.81 -27.09
CA SER A 128 -29.52 -32.42 -26.93
C SER A 128 -29.56 -33.76 -26.20
N ARG A 129 -28.45 -34.42 -25.84
CA ARG A 129 -28.54 -35.79 -25.28
C ARG A 129 -27.88 -36.13 -23.94
N GLU A 130 -26.86 -35.43 -23.42
CA GLU A 130 -26.24 -35.89 -22.15
C GLU A 130 -25.98 -34.81 -21.08
N ASN A 131 -26.27 -33.53 -21.34
CA ASN A 131 -26.12 -32.44 -20.33
C ASN A 131 -27.46 -31.85 -19.82
N ARG A 132 -28.60 -32.48 -20.15
CA ARG A 132 -29.94 -31.99 -19.73
C ARG A 132 -30.55 -32.72 -18.54
N GLN A 133 -29.86 -33.71 -17.95
CA GLN A 133 -30.36 -34.44 -16.80
C GLN A 133 -29.42 -34.24 -15.60
N GLN A 134 -29.53 -33.08 -14.93
CA GLN A 134 -29.75 -32.99 -13.47
C GLN A 134 -29.48 -31.63 -12.79
N THR A 135 -28.99 -30.58 -13.47
CA THR A 135 -28.69 -29.31 -12.75
C THR A 135 -29.34 -28.02 -13.27
N ASP A 136 -29.88 -27.97 -14.49
CA ASP A 136 -30.65 -26.80 -14.98
C ASP A 136 -32.16 -27.05 -14.81
N ILE A 137 -32.65 -26.92 -13.57
CA ILE A 137 -34.09 -26.98 -13.30
C ILE A 137 -34.64 -25.57 -13.46
N ALA A 138 -35.40 -25.34 -14.53
CA ALA A 138 -36.10 -24.07 -14.72
C ALA A 138 -37.14 -23.84 -13.60
N PRO A 139 -37.52 -22.58 -13.32
CA PRO A 139 -38.65 -22.25 -12.45
C PRO A 139 -39.90 -23.08 -12.79
N ARG A 140 -40.47 -23.72 -11.78
CA ARG A 140 -41.61 -24.65 -11.88
C ARG A 140 -42.90 -24.03 -11.40
N THR A 141 -42.81 -22.97 -10.59
CA THR A 141 -43.95 -22.26 -10.01
C THR A 141 -43.90 -20.76 -10.33
N PRO A 142 -45.05 -20.05 -10.34
CA PRO A 142 -45.06 -18.60 -10.52
C PRO A 142 -44.24 -17.84 -9.47
N VAL A 143 -44.15 -18.38 -8.25
CA VAL A 143 -43.31 -17.81 -7.19
C VAL A 143 -41.83 -17.97 -7.53
N GLU A 144 -41.42 -19.15 -8.00
CA GLU A 144 -40.04 -19.40 -8.47
C GLU A 144 -39.70 -18.51 -9.69
N GLU A 145 -40.64 -18.29 -10.63
CA GLU A 145 -40.44 -17.41 -11.80
C GLU A 145 -40.19 -15.96 -11.39
N VAL A 146 -41.00 -15.46 -10.47
CA VAL A 146 -40.83 -14.10 -9.93
C VAL A 146 -39.50 -13.97 -9.19
N ILE A 147 -39.15 -14.92 -8.32
CA ILE A 147 -37.88 -14.89 -7.59
C ILE A 147 -36.69 -14.95 -8.56
N ALA A 148 -36.73 -15.84 -9.55
CA ALA A 148 -35.71 -15.95 -10.59
C ALA A 148 -35.57 -14.64 -11.39
N GLY A 149 -36.69 -13.99 -11.73
CA GLY A 149 -36.69 -12.68 -12.38
C GLY A 149 -36.03 -11.60 -11.53
N VAL A 150 -36.30 -11.57 -10.23
CA VAL A 150 -35.64 -10.63 -9.31
C VAL A 150 -34.14 -10.94 -9.17
N TRP A 151 -33.75 -12.22 -9.12
CA TRP A 151 -32.33 -12.62 -9.13
C TRP A 151 -31.61 -12.12 -10.38
N THR A 152 -32.21 -12.29 -11.56
CA THR A 152 -31.66 -11.77 -12.83
C THR A 152 -31.44 -10.26 -12.78
N GLN A 153 -32.38 -9.51 -12.20
CA GLN A 153 -32.23 -8.06 -12.08
C GLN A 153 -31.12 -7.65 -11.09
N VAL A 154 -30.96 -8.38 -9.99
CA VAL A 154 -30.02 -8.06 -8.91
C VAL A 154 -28.60 -8.52 -9.26
N LEU A 155 -28.44 -9.76 -9.70
CA LEU A 155 -27.15 -10.39 -10.03
C LEU A 155 -26.69 -10.10 -11.48
N LYS A 156 -27.54 -9.49 -12.31
CA LYS A 156 -27.26 -9.13 -13.72
C LYS A 156 -26.83 -10.31 -14.61
N SER A 157 -27.29 -11.53 -14.32
CA SER A 157 -27.04 -12.75 -15.12
C SER A 157 -28.30 -13.25 -15.85
N LYS A 158 -28.09 -13.95 -16.97
CA LYS A 158 -29.14 -14.27 -17.97
C LYS A 158 -30.10 -15.39 -17.56
N SER A 159 -29.68 -16.33 -16.71
CA SER A 159 -30.53 -17.46 -16.28
C SER A 159 -29.95 -18.14 -15.04
N PHE A 160 -30.85 -18.58 -14.14
CA PHE A 160 -30.51 -19.34 -12.93
C PHE A 160 -31.36 -20.61 -12.86
N SER A 161 -30.76 -21.71 -12.40
CA SER A 161 -31.46 -22.93 -11.99
C SER A 161 -32.14 -22.70 -10.64
N VAL A 162 -33.28 -23.35 -10.37
CA VAL A 162 -33.97 -23.16 -9.09
C VAL A 162 -33.18 -23.65 -7.88
N ASN A 163 -32.16 -24.49 -8.11
CA ASN A 163 -31.27 -25.02 -7.07
C ASN A 163 -29.94 -24.25 -7.00
N ASP A 164 -29.74 -23.21 -7.81
CA ASP A 164 -28.55 -22.36 -7.69
C ASP A 164 -28.56 -21.66 -6.34
N ASN A 165 -27.41 -21.63 -5.67
CA ASN A 165 -27.24 -20.92 -4.41
C ASN A 165 -26.93 -19.44 -4.69
N PHE A 166 -27.67 -18.52 -4.06
CA PHE A 166 -27.54 -17.08 -4.27
C PHE A 166 -26.10 -16.56 -4.08
N PHE A 167 -25.42 -17.04 -3.03
CA PHE A 167 -24.09 -16.56 -2.65
C PHE A 167 -23.00 -17.15 -3.55
N GLU A 168 -23.18 -18.39 -4.02
CA GLU A 168 -22.27 -19.01 -5.01
C GLU A 168 -22.35 -18.33 -6.38
N GLN A 169 -23.50 -17.72 -6.71
CA GLN A 169 -23.70 -16.94 -7.92
C GLN A 169 -23.19 -15.49 -7.82
N GLY A 170 -22.37 -15.18 -6.81
CA GLY A 170 -21.81 -13.84 -6.59
C GLY A 170 -22.69 -12.90 -5.77
N GLY A 171 -23.75 -13.42 -5.14
CA GLY A 171 -24.58 -12.65 -4.22
C GLY A 171 -23.83 -12.27 -2.93
N HIS A 172 -23.92 -11.00 -2.54
CA HIS A 172 -23.37 -10.47 -1.28
C HIS A 172 -24.45 -9.71 -0.49
N SER A 173 -24.17 -9.29 0.74
CA SER A 173 -25.16 -8.72 1.69
C SER A 173 -25.98 -7.55 1.13
N LEU A 174 -25.38 -6.71 0.28
CA LEU A 174 -26.07 -5.59 -0.37
C LEU A 174 -27.10 -6.09 -1.42
N LEU A 175 -26.69 -7.01 -2.30
CA LEU A 175 -27.58 -7.64 -3.28
C LEU A 175 -28.67 -8.47 -2.58
N ALA A 176 -28.32 -9.15 -1.48
CA ALA A 176 -29.28 -9.88 -0.66
C ALA A 176 -30.34 -8.95 -0.05
N THR A 177 -29.94 -7.77 0.42
CA THR A 177 -30.88 -6.77 0.96
C THR A 177 -31.80 -6.22 -0.13
N GLN A 178 -31.26 -5.93 -1.33
CA GLN A 178 -32.04 -5.50 -2.50
C GLN A 178 -33.03 -6.58 -2.95
N LEU A 179 -32.57 -7.83 -3.06
CA LEU A 179 -33.39 -8.98 -3.39
C LEU A 179 -34.56 -9.10 -2.40
N ILE A 180 -34.26 -9.17 -1.11
CA ILE A 180 -35.27 -9.34 -0.07
C ILE A 180 -36.28 -8.20 -0.08
N SER A 181 -35.84 -6.96 -0.23
CA SER A 181 -36.77 -5.83 -0.28
C SER A 181 -37.69 -5.86 -1.50
N ARG A 182 -37.15 -6.20 -2.69
CA ARG A 182 -37.97 -6.42 -3.90
C ARG A 182 -38.99 -7.54 -3.69
N LEU A 183 -38.59 -8.65 -3.06
CA LEU A 183 -39.50 -9.75 -2.74
C LEU A 183 -40.58 -9.33 -1.73
N ARG A 184 -40.23 -8.58 -0.68
CA ARG A 184 -41.21 -8.02 0.28
C ARG A 184 -42.24 -7.14 -0.44
N HIS A 185 -41.79 -6.29 -1.37
CA HIS A 185 -42.66 -5.41 -2.13
C HIS A 185 -43.56 -6.17 -3.11
N ILE A 186 -43.02 -7.14 -3.86
CA ILE A 186 -43.79 -7.90 -4.85
C ILE A 186 -44.82 -8.81 -4.19
N PHE A 187 -44.41 -9.53 -3.14
CA PHE A 187 -45.26 -10.51 -2.47
C PHE A 187 -46.07 -9.94 -1.28
N GLN A 188 -45.80 -8.70 -0.87
CA GLN A 188 -46.47 -8.04 0.27
C GLN A 188 -46.39 -8.88 1.56
N ILE A 189 -45.18 -9.38 1.85
CA ILE A 189 -44.86 -10.21 3.02
C ILE A 189 -43.72 -9.60 3.83
N GLU A 190 -43.64 -9.96 5.11
CA GLU A 190 -42.42 -9.76 5.88
C GLU A 190 -41.44 -10.92 5.65
N LEU A 191 -40.30 -10.62 5.04
CA LEU A 191 -39.26 -11.60 4.74
C LEU A 191 -37.93 -11.15 5.33
N PRO A 192 -37.52 -11.60 6.54
CA PRO A 192 -36.22 -11.26 7.13
C PRO A 192 -35.07 -11.67 6.20
N LEU A 193 -33.98 -10.89 6.18
CA LEU A 193 -32.78 -11.19 5.41
C LEU A 193 -32.22 -12.57 5.74
N ARG A 194 -32.32 -12.97 7.02
CA ARG A 194 -31.93 -14.29 7.51
C ARG A 194 -32.52 -15.44 6.67
N HIS A 195 -33.73 -15.30 6.15
CA HIS A 195 -34.35 -16.37 5.36
C HIS A 195 -33.57 -16.68 4.09
N LEU A 196 -32.91 -15.71 3.45
CA LEU A 196 -32.05 -16.00 2.29
C LEU A 196 -30.82 -16.82 2.69
N PHE A 197 -30.33 -16.69 3.92
CA PHE A 197 -29.20 -17.48 4.41
C PHE A 197 -29.62 -18.89 4.87
N GLU A 198 -30.88 -19.07 5.26
CA GLU A 198 -31.47 -20.37 5.62
C GLU A 198 -31.97 -21.13 4.38
N PHE A 199 -32.44 -20.40 3.38
CA PHE A 199 -33.04 -20.89 2.13
C PHE A 199 -32.36 -20.20 0.93
N PRO A 200 -31.08 -20.52 0.64
CA PRO A 200 -30.26 -19.78 -0.32
C PRO A 200 -30.59 -20.05 -1.78
N THR A 201 -31.43 -21.06 -2.07
CA THR A 201 -31.85 -21.38 -3.44
C THR A 201 -33.22 -20.80 -3.78
N ILE A 202 -33.50 -20.61 -5.06
CA ILE A 202 -34.81 -20.12 -5.53
C ILE A 202 -35.93 -21.07 -5.09
N ALA A 203 -35.72 -22.38 -5.16
CA ALA A 203 -36.68 -23.40 -4.76
C ALA A 203 -37.03 -23.33 -3.26
N GLU A 204 -36.02 -23.25 -2.40
CA GLU A 204 -36.21 -23.16 -0.95
C GLU A 204 -36.84 -21.82 -0.56
N LEU A 205 -36.36 -20.72 -1.16
CA LEU A 205 -36.90 -19.40 -0.88
C LEU A 205 -38.37 -19.28 -1.34
N ALA A 206 -38.72 -19.88 -2.48
CA ALA A 206 -40.10 -19.94 -2.95
C ALA A 206 -41.02 -20.66 -1.97
N GLN A 207 -40.55 -21.74 -1.32
CA GLN A 207 -41.31 -22.41 -0.26
C GLN A 207 -41.50 -21.50 0.94
N ALA A 208 -40.44 -20.83 1.40
CA ALA A 208 -40.50 -19.91 2.53
C ALA A 208 -41.43 -18.71 2.27
N VAL A 209 -41.44 -18.18 1.05
CA VAL A 209 -42.36 -17.11 0.61
C VAL A 209 -43.80 -17.62 0.58
N SER A 210 -44.03 -18.82 0.02
CA SER A 210 -45.37 -19.39 -0.13
C SER A 210 -46.03 -19.78 1.19
N MET A 211 -45.25 -20.07 2.24
CA MET A 211 -45.75 -20.42 3.57
C MET A 211 -46.15 -19.21 4.41
N LYS A 212 -45.78 -17.98 4.01
CA LYS A 212 -46.12 -16.77 4.76
C LYS A 212 -47.47 -16.21 4.33
N GLN A 213 -48.36 -16.05 5.29
CA GLN A 213 -49.60 -15.30 5.11
C GLN A 213 -49.29 -13.81 5.16
N SER A 214 -49.95 -13.01 4.30
CA SER A 214 -49.82 -11.55 4.26
C SER A 214 -50.12 -10.93 5.63
N PRO A 215 -49.16 -10.26 6.28
CA PRO A 215 -49.48 -9.36 7.36
C PRO A 215 -49.99 -8.04 6.78
N GLN A 216 -51.13 -7.57 7.27
CA GLN A 216 -51.62 -6.20 7.07
C GLN A 216 -50.65 -5.21 7.71
N GLY A 217 -49.71 -4.67 6.94
CA GLY A 217 -48.85 -3.56 7.34
C GLY A 217 -48.87 -2.49 6.26
N LEU A 218 -49.57 -1.38 6.50
CA LEU A 218 -49.65 -0.22 5.62
C LEU A 218 -48.24 0.34 5.36
N GLN A 219 -47.58 -0.08 4.28
CA GLN A 219 -46.44 0.65 3.74
C GLN A 219 -46.98 1.94 3.14
N ILE A 220 -46.64 3.08 3.77
CA ILE A 220 -46.90 4.39 3.18
C ILE A 220 -46.16 4.42 1.83
N PRO A 221 -46.86 4.65 0.70
CA PRO A 221 -46.21 4.66 -0.61
C PRO A 221 -45.24 5.84 -0.70
N LEU A 222 -44.11 5.63 -1.38
CA LEU A 222 -43.16 6.68 -1.69
C LEU A 222 -43.65 7.37 -2.97
N VAL A 223 -44.14 8.60 -2.84
CA VAL A 223 -44.76 9.37 -3.92
C VAL A 223 -44.15 10.77 -4.02
N PRO A 224 -44.19 11.41 -5.20
CA PRO A 224 -43.76 12.80 -5.35
C PRO A 224 -44.52 13.77 -4.45
N VAL A 225 -43.80 14.76 -3.92
CA VAL A 225 -44.30 15.84 -3.04
C VAL A 225 -44.20 17.18 -3.76
N ALA A 226 -45.15 18.08 -3.53
CA ALA A 226 -45.11 19.41 -4.14
C ALA A 226 -43.87 20.20 -3.66
N ARG A 227 -43.17 20.88 -4.57
CA ARG A 227 -41.91 21.60 -4.28
C ARG A 227 -42.09 22.95 -3.58
N ASP A 228 -43.31 23.45 -3.53
CA ASP A 228 -43.73 24.60 -2.72
C ASP A 228 -44.06 24.23 -1.27
N ALA A 229 -44.13 22.93 -0.95
CA ALA A 229 -44.30 22.46 0.42
C ALA A 229 -43.03 22.65 1.25
N LYS A 230 -43.16 22.60 2.58
CA LYS A 230 -42.02 22.55 3.48
C LYS A 230 -41.35 21.18 3.40
N LEU A 231 -40.23 21.11 2.70
CA LEU A 231 -39.48 19.87 2.49
C LEU A 231 -38.53 19.65 3.69
N PRO A 232 -38.75 18.62 4.52
CA PRO A 232 -37.84 18.33 5.63
C PRO A 232 -36.54 17.70 5.12
N LEU A 233 -35.45 17.85 5.87
CA LEU A 233 -34.26 17.04 5.65
C LEU A 233 -34.56 15.58 6.00
N SER A 234 -33.89 14.64 5.33
CA SER A 234 -33.84 13.25 5.82
C SER A 234 -33.16 13.21 7.19
N PHE A 235 -33.35 12.14 7.96
CA PHE A 235 -32.69 12.03 9.27
C PHE A 235 -31.16 12.05 9.16
N ALA A 236 -30.62 11.54 8.05
CA ALA A 236 -29.18 11.51 7.78
C ALA A 236 -28.65 12.90 7.37
N GLN A 237 -29.38 13.62 6.51
CA GLN A 237 -29.05 15.01 6.16
C GLN A 237 -29.12 15.92 7.39
N GLU A 238 -30.13 15.78 8.25
CA GLU A 238 -30.25 16.59 9.48
C GLU A 238 -29.04 16.38 10.40
N GLY A 239 -28.54 15.14 10.51
CA GLY A 239 -27.31 14.84 11.26
C GLY A 239 -26.07 15.51 10.70
N LEU A 240 -25.85 15.43 9.38
CA LEU A 240 -24.72 16.10 8.73
C LEU A 240 -24.83 17.62 8.83
N TRP A 241 -26.03 18.17 8.62
CA TRP A 241 -26.29 19.59 8.78
C TRP A 241 -25.96 20.05 10.20
N PHE A 242 -26.39 19.31 11.23
CA PHE A 242 -26.04 19.62 12.63
C PHE A 242 -24.53 19.61 12.86
N ILE A 243 -23.80 18.62 12.34
CA ILE A 243 -22.34 18.55 12.46
C ILE A 243 -21.67 19.74 11.76
N HIS A 244 -22.15 20.11 10.57
CA HIS A 244 -21.65 21.26 9.83
C HIS A 244 -21.87 22.57 10.62
N GLN A 245 -23.04 22.76 11.24
CA GLN A 245 -23.30 23.95 12.06
C GLN A 245 -22.37 24.10 13.27
N LEU A 246 -21.78 23.00 13.77
CA LEU A 246 -20.79 23.08 14.85
C LEU A 246 -19.43 23.62 14.37
N ASN A 247 -19.07 23.42 13.10
CA ASN A 247 -17.79 23.82 12.51
C ASN A 247 -17.97 24.21 11.02
N PRO A 248 -18.65 25.32 10.70
CA PRO A 248 -19.04 25.65 9.33
C PRO A 248 -17.83 25.88 8.39
N ASP A 249 -16.69 26.31 8.96
CA ASP A 249 -15.48 26.61 8.20
C ASP A 249 -14.62 25.38 7.88
N GLN A 250 -15.02 24.16 8.29
CA GLN A 250 -14.25 22.94 8.07
C GLN A 250 -14.77 22.10 6.89
N PRO A 251 -13.90 21.66 5.96
CA PRO A 251 -14.26 20.84 4.80
C PRO A 251 -14.42 19.34 5.14
N LEU A 252 -14.82 18.97 6.36
CA LEU A 252 -14.82 17.58 6.86
C LEU A 252 -15.65 16.61 6.01
N TYR A 253 -16.74 17.11 5.42
CA TYR A 253 -17.66 16.34 4.56
C TYR A 253 -17.59 16.76 3.09
N ASN A 254 -16.50 17.42 2.68
CA ASN A 254 -16.17 17.51 1.27
C ASN A 254 -15.75 16.14 0.74
N SER A 255 -16.06 15.89 -0.53
CA SER A 255 -15.66 14.70 -1.30
C SER A 255 -14.99 15.17 -2.59
N PRO A 256 -13.68 15.46 -2.56
CA PRO A 256 -12.92 15.89 -3.74
C PRO A 256 -12.49 14.71 -4.61
N ALA A 257 -12.41 14.93 -5.92
CA ALA A 257 -11.84 14.03 -6.91
C ALA A 257 -11.16 14.85 -8.02
N ALA A 258 -10.08 14.32 -8.58
CA ALA A 258 -9.41 14.91 -9.74
C ALA A 258 -9.27 13.87 -10.84
N LEU A 259 -9.59 14.29 -12.06
CA LEU A 259 -9.62 13.42 -13.24
C LEU A 259 -8.78 14.05 -14.32
N ARG A 260 -7.71 13.36 -14.74
CA ARG A 260 -6.95 13.73 -15.93
C ARG A 260 -7.65 13.19 -17.16
N LEU A 261 -7.87 14.08 -18.13
CA LEU A 261 -8.60 13.86 -19.36
C LEU A 261 -7.63 14.07 -20.52
N THR A 262 -7.15 12.98 -21.11
CA THR A 262 -6.21 13.02 -22.23
C THR A 262 -6.95 12.73 -23.54
N GLY A 263 -6.90 13.68 -24.48
CA GLY A 263 -7.60 13.66 -25.76
C GLY A 263 -8.28 15.00 -26.06
N SER A 264 -9.06 15.04 -27.14
CA SER A 264 -9.76 16.27 -27.55
C SER A 264 -11.05 16.45 -26.77
N LEU A 265 -10.99 17.15 -25.65
CA LEU A 265 -12.16 17.42 -24.80
C LEU A 265 -13.11 18.43 -25.47
N ASN A 266 -14.35 18.02 -25.71
CA ASN A 266 -15.43 18.92 -26.11
C ASN A 266 -15.98 19.65 -24.86
N ILE A 267 -15.39 20.80 -24.53
CA ILE A 267 -15.75 21.57 -23.33
C ILE A 267 -17.24 21.95 -23.30
N PRO A 268 -17.87 22.44 -24.39
CA PRO A 268 -19.31 22.69 -24.40
C PRO A 268 -20.16 21.46 -24.08
N ALA A 269 -19.86 20.31 -24.68
CA ALA A 269 -20.59 19.06 -24.40
C ALA A 269 -20.39 18.60 -22.95
N PHE A 270 -19.18 18.77 -22.40
CA PHE A 270 -18.89 18.47 -21.00
C PHE A 270 -19.67 19.37 -20.02
N GLN A 271 -19.68 20.68 -20.27
CA GLN A 271 -20.47 21.64 -19.50
C GLN A 271 -21.98 21.35 -19.59
N GLN A 272 -22.47 21.04 -20.80
CA GLN A 272 -23.89 20.68 -21.00
C GLN A 272 -24.26 19.40 -20.25
N SER A 273 -23.38 18.38 -20.28
CA SER A 273 -23.59 17.11 -19.56
C SER A 273 -23.75 17.33 -18.06
N LEU A 274 -22.88 18.13 -17.45
CA LEU A 274 -22.94 18.41 -16.01
C LEU A 274 -24.16 19.26 -15.63
N ASN A 275 -24.55 20.21 -16.46
CA ASN A 275 -25.78 20.99 -16.24
C ASN A 275 -27.04 20.13 -16.36
N GLU A 276 -27.06 19.18 -17.30
CA GLU A 276 -28.18 18.24 -17.43
C GLU A 276 -28.30 17.33 -16.19
N ILE A 277 -27.18 16.87 -15.64
CA ILE A 277 -27.16 16.10 -14.38
C ILE A 277 -27.61 16.97 -13.20
N LEU A 278 -27.15 18.23 -13.12
CA LEU A 278 -27.57 19.17 -12.10
C LEU A 278 -29.09 19.39 -12.14
N GLU A 279 -29.67 19.54 -13.34
CA GLU A 279 -31.10 19.74 -13.52
C GLU A 279 -31.90 18.48 -13.13
N ARG A 280 -31.44 17.33 -13.63
CA ARG A 280 -32.04 16.00 -13.42
C ARG A 280 -32.10 15.59 -11.94
N HIS A 281 -31.06 15.91 -11.15
CA HIS A 281 -30.96 15.50 -9.75
C HIS A 281 -31.06 16.70 -8.81
N GLU A 282 -32.24 16.88 -8.21
CA GLU A 282 -32.53 18.01 -7.33
C GLU A 282 -31.54 18.15 -6.16
N ALA A 283 -31.02 17.03 -5.65
CA ALA A 283 -30.09 17.01 -4.51
C ALA A 283 -28.84 17.87 -4.72
N LEU A 284 -28.34 17.99 -5.96
CA LEU A 284 -27.14 18.77 -6.28
C LEU A 284 -27.40 20.29 -6.31
N ARG A 285 -28.65 20.69 -6.54
CA ARG A 285 -29.15 22.08 -6.58
C ARG A 285 -30.03 22.44 -5.39
N THR A 286 -29.94 21.66 -4.31
CA THR A 286 -30.67 21.89 -3.05
C THR A 286 -29.76 22.58 -2.05
N SER A 287 -30.25 23.65 -1.42
CA SER A 287 -29.64 24.26 -0.23
C SER A 287 -30.47 23.96 1.03
N PHE A 288 -29.91 24.26 2.20
CA PHE A 288 -30.48 23.97 3.51
C PHE A 288 -30.65 25.26 4.30
N ALA A 289 -31.89 25.74 4.37
CA ALA A 289 -32.24 26.96 5.09
C ALA A 289 -32.82 26.65 6.48
N LEU A 290 -32.81 27.65 7.36
CA LEU A 290 -33.52 27.60 8.63
C LEU A 290 -34.88 28.29 8.51
N GLU A 291 -35.95 27.57 8.79
CA GLU A 291 -37.29 28.13 8.87
C GLU A 291 -37.90 27.80 10.25
N GLN A 292 -38.27 28.83 11.02
CA GLN A 292 -38.82 28.68 12.38
C GLN A 292 -37.96 27.78 13.30
N GLY A 293 -36.63 27.87 13.16
CA GLY A 293 -35.67 27.09 13.94
C GLY A 293 -35.51 25.62 13.52
N LYS A 294 -36.10 25.20 12.40
CA LYS A 294 -35.92 23.86 11.82
C LYS A 294 -35.25 23.95 10.45
N PRO A 295 -34.33 23.02 10.12
CA PRO A 295 -33.73 22.99 8.80
C PRO A 295 -34.76 22.49 7.78
N VAL A 296 -34.80 23.14 6.61
CA VAL A 296 -35.64 22.77 5.46
C VAL A 296 -34.79 22.71 4.18
N GLN A 297 -35.19 21.84 3.25
CA GLN A 297 -34.59 21.76 1.92
C GLN A 297 -35.20 22.82 1.00
N VAL A 298 -34.36 23.55 0.28
CA VAL A 298 -34.77 24.55 -0.72
C VAL A 298 -34.18 24.14 -2.07
N VAL A 299 -35.05 23.68 -2.97
CA VAL A 299 -34.65 23.19 -4.30
C VAL A 299 -34.66 24.36 -5.29
N MET A 300 -33.51 24.68 -5.88
CA MET A 300 -33.39 25.79 -6.84
C MET A 300 -33.89 25.36 -8.22
N THR A 301 -34.82 26.09 -8.84
CA THR A 301 -35.44 25.72 -10.13
C THR A 301 -34.63 26.10 -11.37
N ASN A 302 -33.85 27.18 -11.32
CA ASN A 302 -33.02 27.63 -12.44
C ASN A 302 -31.60 27.83 -11.93
N LEU A 303 -30.76 26.81 -12.06
CA LEU A 303 -29.37 26.86 -11.62
C LEU A 303 -28.47 26.23 -12.69
N SER A 304 -27.44 26.96 -13.10
CA SER A 304 -26.40 26.46 -13.99
C SER A 304 -25.06 26.39 -13.25
N LEU A 305 -24.31 25.32 -13.44
CA LEU A 305 -22.94 25.20 -12.96
C LEU A 305 -22.04 26.19 -13.69
N ASN A 306 -21.37 27.04 -12.94
CA ASN A 306 -20.20 27.75 -13.41
C ASN A 306 -19.01 26.78 -13.39
N ILE A 307 -18.37 26.55 -14.54
CA ILE A 307 -17.20 25.68 -14.68
C ILE A 307 -16.03 26.51 -15.17
N PRO A 308 -15.22 27.10 -14.26
CA PRO A 308 -14.06 27.88 -14.64
C PRO A 308 -13.05 27.05 -15.43
N LEU A 309 -12.53 27.64 -16.50
CA LEU A 309 -11.40 27.10 -17.26
C LEU A 309 -10.13 27.87 -16.87
N ILE A 310 -9.24 27.23 -16.13
CA ILE A 310 -7.95 27.80 -15.75
C ILE A 310 -6.90 27.33 -16.75
N ASN A 311 -6.31 28.28 -17.47
CA ASN A 311 -5.25 27.95 -18.42
C ASN A 311 -3.89 27.81 -17.69
N LEU A 312 -3.28 26.63 -17.81
CA LEU A 312 -1.95 26.31 -17.31
C LEU A 312 -0.96 26.03 -18.47
N GLU A 313 -1.37 26.21 -19.73
CA GLU A 313 -0.55 25.94 -20.91
C GLU A 313 0.79 26.69 -20.90
N ASP A 314 0.77 27.95 -20.41
CA ASP A 314 1.92 28.84 -20.39
C ASP A 314 2.91 28.57 -19.23
N PHE A 315 2.57 27.69 -18.30
CA PHE A 315 3.49 27.30 -17.24
C PHE A 315 4.60 26.39 -17.79
N PRO A 316 5.84 26.46 -17.26
CA PRO A 316 6.88 25.47 -17.56
C PRO A 316 6.38 24.05 -17.27
N GLU A 317 6.72 23.09 -18.13
CA GLU A 317 6.22 21.70 -18.03
C GLU A 317 6.50 21.07 -16.65
N GLN A 318 7.67 21.39 -16.07
CA GLN A 318 8.09 20.94 -14.74
C GLN A 318 7.24 21.54 -13.59
N GLU A 319 6.54 22.65 -13.83
CA GLU A 319 5.72 23.35 -12.83
C GLU A 319 4.22 23.05 -12.97
N LYS A 320 3.74 22.62 -14.16
CA LYS A 320 2.32 22.37 -14.42
C LYS A 320 1.70 21.40 -13.41
N GLU A 321 2.35 20.26 -13.17
CA GLU A 321 1.87 19.25 -12.22
C GLU A 321 1.80 19.80 -10.79
N ALA A 322 2.80 20.58 -10.37
CA ALA A 322 2.80 21.22 -9.05
C ALA A 322 1.63 22.22 -8.91
N GLN A 323 1.29 22.96 -9.98
CA GLN A 323 0.13 23.85 -9.98
C GLN A 323 -1.19 23.08 -9.94
N VAL A 324 -1.31 21.96 -10.68
CA VAL A 324 -2.49 21.09 -10.62
C VAL A 324 -2.73 20.62 -9.19
N LEU A 325 -1.70 20.07 -8.53
CA LEU A 325 -1.82 19.59 -7.14
C LEU A 325 -2.18 20.72 -6.16
N LYS A 326 -1.58 21.91 -6.33
CA LYS A 326 -1.89 23.09 -5.51
C LYS A 326 -3.34 23.54 -5.66
N LEU A 327 -3.85 23.58 -6.88
CA LEU A 327 -5.25 23.96 -7.16
C LEU A 327 -6.23 22.90 -6.66
N ALA A 328 -5.90 21.62 -6.82
CA ALA A 328 -6.70 20.51 -6.30
C ALA A 328 -6.79 20.53 -4.78
N ASP A 329 -5.68 20.75 -4.07
CA ASP A 329 -5.64 20.88 -2.61
C ASP A 329 -6.44 22.09 -2.12
N ARG A 330 -6.33 23.23 -2.82
CA ARG A 330 -7.14 24.42 -2.54
C ARG A 330 -8.64 24.13 -2.67
N GLU A 331 -9.07 23.49 -3.75
CA GLU A 331 -10.50 23.18 -3.94
C GLU A 331 -11.04 22.14 -2.98
N ALA A 332 -10.23 21.16 -2.60
CA ALA A 332 -10.60 20.17 -1.59
C ALA A 332 -10.84 20.83 -0.22
N LYS A 333 -10.04 21.83 0.14
CA LYS A 333 -10.08 22.52 1.44
C LYS A 333 -11.11 23.64 1.55
N LEU A 334 -11.64 24.12 0.43
CA LEU A 334 -12.65 25.18 0.44
C LEU A 334 -13.98 24.64 1.01
N PRO A 335 -14.49 25.15 2.16
CA PRO A 335 -15.76 24.67 2.71
C PRO A 335 -16.95 25.00 1.79
N PHE A 336 -18.04 24.25 1.95
CA PHE A 336 -19.34 24.61 1.37
C PHE A 336 -20.16 25.40 2.38
N ASP A 337 -20.86 26.45 1.92
CA ASP A 337 -21.97 27.02 2.67
C ASP A 337 -23.24 26.24 2.33
N LEU A 338 -23.76 25.47 3.29
CA LEU A 338 -24.96 24.65 3.06
C LEU A 338 -26.22 25.46 2.81
N ALA A 339 -26.23 26.77 3.11
CA ALA A 339 -27.34 27.66 2.77
C ALA A 339 -27.33 28.08 1.29
N GLN A 340 -26.28 27.74 0.53
CA GLN A 340 -26.13 28.09 -0.88
C GLN A 340 -25.99 26.86 -1.77
N ALA A 341 -26.71 26.85 -2.88
CA ALA A 341 -26.58 25.87 -3.95
C ALA A 341 -25.76 26.45 -5.11
N PRO A 342 -25.07 25.63 -5.92
CA PRO A 342 -25.04 24.16 -5.90
C PRO A 342 -24.05 23.59 -4.89
N LEU A 343 -24.30 22.36 -4.42
CA LEU A 343 -23.40 21.61 -3.54
C LEU A 343 -22.40 20.73 -4.32
N LEU A 344 -22.05 21.21 -5.52
CA LEU A 344 -21.12 20.65 -6.47
C LEU A 344 -20.31 21.81 -7.08
N ARG A 345 -18.99 21.70 -7.04
CA ARG A 345 -18.06 22.60 -7.75
C ARG A 345 -17.23 21.79 -8.74
N VAL A 346 -17.07 22.33 -9.93
CA VAL A 346 -16.23 21.75 -10.98
C VAL A 346 -15.31 22.83 -11.54
N THR A 347 -14.01 22.55 -11.59
CA THR A 347 -13.01 23.42 -12.23
C THR A 347 -12.25 22.63 -13.27
N LEU A 348 -12.09 23.18 -14.48
CA LEU A 348 -11.32 22.56 -15.54
C LEU A 348 -9.96 23.27 -15.65
N LEU A 349 -8.88 22.51 -15.56
CA LEU A 349 -7.51 22.96 -15.76
C LEU A 349 -7.06 22.52 -17.15
N LYS A 350 -6.55 23.46 -17.97
CA LYS A 350 -6.04 23.15 -19.31
C LYS A 350 -4.51 23.17 -19.29
N LEU A 351 -3.88 22.02 -19.54
CA LEU A 351 -2.41 21.88 -19.56
C LEU A 351 -1.86 21.94 -21.01
N SER A 352 -2.67 21.48 -21.96
CA SER A 352 -2.44 21.55 -23.41
C SER A 352 -3.78 21.42 -24.15
N PRO A 353 -3.84 21.55 -25.49
CA PRO A 353 -5.05 21.31 -26.26
C PRO A 353 -5.65 19.91 -26.09
N THR A 354 -4.84 18.93 -25.68
CA THR A 354 -5.25 17.52 -25.53
C THR A 354 -5.05 16.98 -24.11
N ASP A 355 -4.77 17.83 -23.13
CA ASP A 355 -4.54 17.41 -21.75
C ASP A 355 -5.20 18.38 -20.78
N HIS A 356 -6.18 17.88 -20.04
CA HIS A 356 -6.96 18.63 -19.09
C HIS A 356 -7.05 17.89 -17.76
N VAL A 357 -7.27 18.62 -16.68
CA VAL A 357 -7.62 18.05 -15.38
C VAL A 357 -8.94 18.65 -14.91
N ALA A 358 -9.94 17.81 -14.68
CA ALA A 358 -11.21 18.21 -14.10
C ALA A 358 -11.18 17.94 -12.59
N LEU A 359 -11.28 19.01 -11.80
CA LEU A 359 -11.42 18.96 -10.35
C LEU A 359 -12.91 18.96 -10.00
N PHE A 360 -13.36 17.94 -9.29
CA PHE A 360 -14.72 17.79 -8.79
C PHE A 360 -14.71 17.84 -7.27
N THR A 361 -15.52 18.70 -6.67
CA THR A 361 -15.72 18.70 -5.21
C THR A 361 -17.21 18.77 -4.91
N MET A 362 -17.71 17.83 -4.12
CA MET A 362 -19.12 17.73 -3.74
C MET A 362 -19.26 17.66 -2.22
N HIS A 363 -20.36 18.13 -1.66
CA HIS A 363 -20.65 17.94 -0.24
C HIS A 363 -21.42 16.64 0.01
N HIS A 364 -21.01 15.88 1.02
CA HIS A 364 -21.59 14.55 1.32
C HIS A 364 -23.09 14.58 1.67
N ILE A 365 -23.63 15.74 2.08
CA ILE A 365 -25.07 15.91 2.34
C ILE A 365 -25.95 15.75 1.09
N ALA A 366 -25.38 15.99 -0.09
CA ALA A 366 -26.06 15.88 -1.36
C ALA A 366 -25.80 14.53 -2.04
N THR A 367 -24.70 13.85 -1.71
CA THR A 367 -24.22 12.68 -2.47
C THR A 367 -23.55 11.64 -1.59
N ASP A 368 -23.61 10.38 -1.99
CA ASP A 368 -22.89 9.26 -1.38
C ASP A 368 -22.07 8.45 -2.41
N GLY A 369 -21.38 7.39 -1.95
CA GLY A 369 -20.55 6.56 -2.84
C GLY A 369 -21.34 5.93 -4.01
N TRP A 370 -22.59 5.52 -3.76
CA TRP A 370 -23.48 5.01 -4.81
C TRP A 370 -23.83 6.11 -5.82
N SER A 371 -24.08 7.33 -5.34
CA SER A 371 -24.35 8.50 -6.18
C SER A 371 -23.20 8.84 -7.11
N ILE A 372 -21.95 8.61 -6.70
CA ILE A 372 -20.79 8.83 -7.59
C ILE A 372 -20.82 7.84 -8.77
N GLY A 373 -21.23 6.59 -8.55
CA GLY A 373 -21.43 5.63 -9.64
C GLY A 373 -22.47 6.10 -10.65
N ILE A 374 -23.61 6.63 -10.17
CA ILE A 374 -24.66 7.22 -11.02
C ILE A 374 -24.10 8.41 -11.81
N LEU A 375 -23.41 9.34 -11.13
CA LEU A 375 -22.80 10.52 -11.74
C LEU A 375 -21.85 10.13 -12.89
N ILE A 376 -20.98 9.14 -12.68
CA ILE A 376 -20.04 8.65 -13.70
C ILE A 376 -20.79 8.07 -14.91
N GLN A 377 -21.79 7.22 -14.66
CA GLN A 377 -22.58 6.59 -15.72
C GLN A 377 -23.34 7.63 -16.55
N GLU A 378 -24.03 8.56 -15.90
CA GLU A 378 -24.79 9.60 -16.58
C GLU A 378 -23.89 10.58 -17.33
N LEU A 379 -22.77 11.00 -16.73
CA LEU A 379 -21.80 11.88 -17.38
C LEU A 379 -21.21 11.23 -18.64
N SER A 380 -20.89 9.94 -18.59
CA SER A 380 -20.39 9.19 -19.75
C SER A 380 -21.43 9.11 -20.87
N THR A 381 -22.68 8.85 -20.51
CA THR A 381 -23.81 8.75 -21.45
C THR A 381 -24.10 10.10 -22.12
N LEU A 382 -24.26 11.15 -21.31
CA LEU A 382 -24.60 12.49 -21.77
C LEU A 382 -23.49 13.11 -22.59
N TYR A 383 -22.23 12.98 -22.15
CA TYR A 383 -21.08 13.51 -22.89
C TYR A 383 -20.96 12.89 -24.27
N THR A 384 -21.19 11.59 -24.38
CA THR A 384 -21.20 10.89 -25.67
C THR A 384 -22.30 11.41 -26.58
N CYS A 385 -23.54 11.51 -26.07
CA CYS A 385 -24.68 12.01 -26.85
C CYS A 385 -24.47 13.46 -27.32
N PHE A 386 -24.03 14.35 -26.43
CA PHE A 386 -23.82 15.76 -26.75
C PHE A 386 -22.61 15.99 -27.68
N CYS A 387 -21.58 15.14 -27.62
CA CYS A 387 -20.52 15.15 -28.64
C CYS A 387 -21.06 14.81 -30.04
N GLU A 388 -22.06 13.93 -30.13
CA GLU A 388 -22.68 13.48 -31.38
C GLU A 388 -23.87 14.35 -31.81
N GLY A 389 -24.26 15.36 -31.01
CA GLY A 389 -25.43 16.19 -31.27
C GLY A 389 -26.77 15.48 -31.03
N ILE A 390 -26.76 14.37 -30.29
CA ILE A 390 -27.93 13.60 -29.87
C ILE A 390 -28.50 14.22 -28.58
N PRO A 391 -29.83 14.39 -28.43
CA PRO A 391 -30.45 14.92 -27.21
C PRO A 391 -30.29 13.98 -26.01
N ASN A 392 -30.61 14.47 -24.81
CA ASN A 392 -30.56 13.69 -23.57
C ASN A 392 -31.36 12.36 -23.68
N PRO A 393 -30.71 11.18 -23.55
CA PRO A 393 -31.38 9.89 -23.66
C PRO A 393 -31.93 9.37 -22.31
N LEU A 394 -31.64 10.05 -21.20
CA LEU A 394 -31.96 9.57 -19.86
C LEU A 394 -33.46 9.78 -19.54
N PRO A 395 -34.18 8.73 -19.10
CA PRO A 395 -35.62 8.83 -18.79
C PRO A 395 -35.84 9.67 -17.52
N GLU A 396 -36.94 10.42 -17.42
CA GLU A 396 -37.26 11.18 -16.20
C GLU A 396 -37.26 10.31 -14.93
N LEU A 397 -36.80 10.88 -13.81
CA LEU A 397 -36.82 10.22 -12.52
C LEU A 397 -38.24 10.28 -11.92
N PRO A 398 -38.83 9.15 -11.49
CA PRO A 398 -40.21 9.12 -10.99
C PRO A 398 -40.37 9.82 -9.64
N ILE A 399 -39.28 9.95 -8.89
CA ILE A 399 -39.17 10.61 -7.59
C ILE A 399 -37.78 11.24 -7.46
N GLN A 400 -37.62 12.14 -6.50
CA GLN A 400 -36.36 12.80 -6.16
C GLN A 400 -36.02 12.59 -4.68
N TYR A 401 -34.82 13.02 -4.27
CA TYR A 401 -34.36 12.84 -2.90
C TYR A 401 -35.27 13.51 -1.86
N ALA A 402 -35.84 14.68 -2.17
CA ALA A 402 -36.77 15.39 -1.28
C ALA A 402 -38.03 14.56 -0.98
N ASP A 403 -38.50 13.77 -1.94
CA ASP A 403 -39.65 12.87 -1.78
C ASP A 403 -39.33 11.74 -0.80
N PHE A 404 -38.13 11.15 -0.94
CA PHE A 404 -37.61 10.16 0.01
C PHE A 404 -37.48 10.74 1.43
N ALA A 405 -36.91 11.94 1.56
CA ALA A 405 -36.75 12.60 2.85
C ALA A 405 -38.11 12.86 3.54
N HIS A 406 -39.11 13.31 2.77
CA HIS A 406 -40.47 13.51 3.26
C HIS A 406 -41.12 12.19 3.69
N TRP A 407 -41.09 11.17 2.82
CA TRP A 407 -41.60 9.83 3.11
C TRP A 407 -40.97 9.25 4.38
N GLN A 408 -39.64 9.33 4.52
CA GLN A 408 -38.92 8.80 5.68
C GLN A 408 -39.41 9.41 6.99
N ARG A 409 -39.72 10.71 7.00
CA ARG A 409 -40.27 11.40 8.18
C ARG A 409 -41.70 10.96 8.53
N GLN A 410 -42.49 10.58 7.53
CA GLN A 410 -43.88 10.19 7.73
C GLN A 410 -44.03 8.79 8.33
N TRP A 411 -43.27 7.81 7.83
CA TRP A 411 -43.44 6.42 8.26
C TRP A 411 -42.66 6.10 9.54
N LEU A 412 -41.49 6.72 9.74
CA LEU A 412 -40.60 6.42 10.87
C LEU A 412 -40.83 7.38 12.05
N GLN A 413 -42.01 7.28 12.66
CA GLN A 413 -42.41 8.05 13.84
C GLN A 413 -43.33 7.22 14.75
N GLY A 414 -43.62 7.74 15.95
CA GLY A 414 -44.50 7.08 16.93
C GLY A 414 -44.07 5.65 17.24
N GLU A 415 -45.03 4.73 17.27
CA GLU A 415 -44.83 3.32 17.61
C GLU A 415 -43.82 2.61 16.68
N VAL A 416 -43.79 2.96 15.39
CA VAL A 416 -42.84 2.37 14.43
C VAL A 416 -41.40 2.69 14.84
N LEU A 417 -41.11 3.95 15.13
CA LEU A 417 -39.79 4.39 15.58
C LEU A 417 -39.42 3.77 16.93
N GLU A 418 -40.37 3.71 17.88
CA GLU A 418 -40.15 3.10 19.20
C GLU A 418 -39.81 1.61 19.09
N ASN A 419 -40.53 0.87 18.25
CA ASN A 419 -40.28 -0.55 17.99
C ASN A 419 -38.90 -0.79 17.36
N ARG A 420 -38.49 0.06 16.41
CA ARG A 420 -37.13 0.00 15.83
C ARG A 420 -36.06 0.32 16.88
N LEU A 421 -36.28 1.33 17.72
CA LEU A 421 -35.35 1.71 18.78
C LEU A 421 -35.21 0.67 19.89
N ALA A 422 -36.28 -0.05 20.23
CA ALA A 422 -36.29 -1.02 21.33
C ALA A 422 -35.21 -2.10 21.16
N TYR A 423 -35.08 -2.65 19.96
CA TYR A 423 -34.03 -3.61 19.63
C TYR A 423 -32.62 -3.04 19.89
N TRP A 424 -32.35 -1.85 19.34
CA TRP A 424 -31.01 -1.26 19.42
C TRP A 424 -30.67 -0.84 20.86
N LYS A 425 -31.63 -0.31 21.61
CA LYS A 425 -31.47 -0.03 23.04
C LYS A 425 -31.10 -1.28 23.82
N GLN A 426 -31.74 -2.42 23.55
CA GLN A 426 -31.42 -3.68 24.19
C GLN A 426 -30.03 -4.19 23.79
N LYS A 427 -29.70 -4.20 22.49
CA LYS A 427 -28.42 -4.74 21.99
C LYS A 427 -27.20 -3.90 22.38
N LEU A 428 -27.36 -2.59 22.43
CA LEU A 428 -26.28 -1.65 22.78
C LEU A 428 -26.27 -1.28 24.26
N ALA A 429 -27.15 -1.87 25.08
CA ALA A 429 -27.15 -1.68 26.52
C ALA A 429 -25.80 -2.09 27.13
N GLY A 430 -25.16 -1.18 27.87
CA GLY A 430 -23.88 -1.42 28.53
C GLY A 430 -22.70 -1.61 27.57
N MET A 431 -22.80 -1.14 26.32
CA MET A 431 -21.66 -1.15 25.41
C MET A 431 -20.49 -0.30 25.95
N PRO A 432 -19.24 -0.63 25.61
CA PRO A 432 -18.08 0.17 26.01
C PRO A 432 -18.14 1.56 25.38
N THR A 433 -17.60 2.55 26.08
CA THR A 433 -17.59 3.94 25.61
C THR A 433 -16.43 4.25 24.67
N THR A 434 -15.30 3.55 24.78
CA THR A 434 -14.12 3.72 23.93
C THR A 434 -13.31 2.44 23.76
N LEU A 435 -12.78 2.24 22.57
CA LEU A 435 -11.74 1.27 22.24
C LEU A 435 -10.37 1.83 22.64
N ASN A 436 -9.48 0.99 23.19
CA ASN A 436 -8.13 1.44 23.57
C ASN A 436 -7.20 1.55 22.35
N LEU A 437 -7.41 2.58 21.53
CA LEU A 437 -6.63 2.84 20.31
C LEU A 437 -5.15 3.14 20.58
N GLU A 438 -4.81 3.64 21.76
CA GLU A 438 -3.40 3.90 22.14
C GLU A 438 -2.57 2.61 22.12
N LYS A 439 -3.14 1.49 22.59
CA LYS A 439 -2.49 0.17 22.50
C LYS A 439 -2.28 -0.29 21.06
N LEU A 440 -3.22 0.03 20.17
CA LEU A 440 -3.14 -0.30 18.75
C LEU A 440 -2.04 0.54 18.07
N ALA A 441 -1.96 1.83 18.38
CA ALA A 441 -0.96 2.76 17.87
C ALA A 441 0.47 2.41 18.34
N GLY A 442 0.65 1.92 19.57
CA GLY A 442 1.92 1.39 20.09
C GLY A 442 2.91 2.44 20.61
N ASN A 443 2.81 3.70 20.15
CA ASN A 443 3.29 4.96 20.71
C ASN A 443 2.77 6.09 19.78
N PRO A 444 1.82 6.95 20.19
CA PRO A 444 1.35 8.03 19.33
C PRO A 444 2.49 9.01 19.01
N PRO A 445 2.46 9.69 17.85
CA PRO A 445 3.52 10.62 17.44
C PRO A 445 3.73 11.73 18.49
N THR A 446 5.00 11.95 18.89
CA THR A 446 5.38 12.89 19.96
C THR A 446 5.22 14.37 19.60
N ASN A 447 4.93 14.68 18.33
CA ASN A 447 4.70 16.03 17.84
C ASN A 447 3.20 16.31 17.79
N ASN A 448 2.68 16.98 18.83
CA ASN A 448 1.47 17.86 18.84
C ASN A 448 0.73 17.83 20.19
N GLN A 449 1.44 17.93 21.32
CA GLN A 449 0.79 18.32 22.58
C GLN A 449 0.54 19.84 22.70
N THR A 450 0.85 20.61 21.65
CA THR A 450 0.60 22.06 21.57
C THR A 450 -0.30 22.40 20.38
N ASN A 451 -1.46 21.74 20.30
CA ASN A 451 -2.75 22.24 19.79
C ASN A 451 -3.68 21.04 19.58
N ASN A 452 -4.56 20.77 20.55
CA ASN A 452 -5.67 19.83 20.40
C ASN A 452 -6.58 20.31 19.25
N GLN A 453 -6.39 19.87 17.98
CA GLN A 453 -7.44 19.95 16.93
C GLN A 453 -7.10 19.42 15.51
N THR A 454 -5.91 18.93 15.16
CA THR A 454 -5.65 18.53 13.76
C THR A 454 -6.23 17.14 13.43
N ARG A 455 -7.37 17.09 12.73
CA ARG A 455 -7.99 15.84 12.20
C ARG A 455 -7.42 15.43 10.85
N GLU A 456 -6.14 15.65 10.60
CA GLU A 456 -5.54 15.31 9.31
C GLU A 456 -5.66 13.81 9.03
N CYS A 457 -6.05 13.49 7.80
CA CYS A 457 -6.18 12.12 7.33
C CYS A 457 -4.90 11.72 6.60
N ALA A 458 -4.45 10.50 6.84
CA ALA A 458 -3.56 9.80 5.92
C ALA A 458 -4.27 8.55 5.38
N VAL A 459 -3.79 8.08 4.24
CA VAL A 459 -4.32 6.90 3.55
C VAL A 459 -3.18 5.93 3.29
N GLN A 460 -3.41 4.66 3.56
CA GLN A 460 -2.45 3.60 3.24
C GLN A 460 -3.18 2.39 2.68
N SER A 461 -2.79 1.96 1.48
CA SER A 461 -3.39 0.81 0.80
C SER A 461 -2.49 -0.43 0.90
N PHE A 462 -3.10 -1.60 0.85
CA PHE A 462 -2.44 -2.89 0.81
C PHE A 462 -3.24 -3.89 -0.04
N LEU A 463 -2.57 -4.94 -0.49
CA LEU A 463 -3.18 -6.04 -1.25
C LEU A 463 -3.01 -7.33 -0.45
N LEU A 464 -4.11 -8.07 -0.24
CA LEU A 464 -4.04 -9.45 0.18
C LEU A 464 -3.64 -10.30 -1.03
N PRO A 465 -2.58 -11.12 -0.95
CA PRO A 465 -2.21 -12.02 -2.05
C PRO A 465 -3.40 -12.86 -2.51
N THR A 466 -3.41 -13.21 -3.80
CA THR A 466 -4.51 -13.96 -4.42
C THR A 466 -4.78 -15.28 -3.67
N ASP A 467 -3.73 -16.02 -3.30
CA ASP A 467 -3.86 -17.26 -2.52
C ASP A 467 -4.59 -17.04 -1.18
N LEU A 468 -4.24 -15.98 -0.44
CA LEU A 468 -4.90 -15.65 0.82
C LEU A 468 -6.35 -15.21 0.59
N SER A 469 -6.58 -14.41 -0.45
CA SER A 469 -7.92 -13.96 -0.84
C SER A 469 -8.84 -15.16 -1.15
N ASP A 470 -8.33 -16.14 -1.87
CA ASP A 470 -9.04 -17.39 -2.23
C ASP A 470 -9.33 -18.24 -1.00
N GLN A 471 -8.36 -18.39 -0.11
CA GLN A 471 -8.53 -19.13 1.15
C GLN A 471 -9.62 -18.50 2.04
N ILE A 472 -9.66 -17.18 2.15
CA ILE A 472 -10.68 -16.47 2.93
C ILE A 472 -12.07 -16.59 2.28
N ARG A 473 -12.15 -16.54 0.94
CA ARG A 473 -13.42 -16.79 0.21
C ARG A 473 -13.91 -18.21 0.42
N ASN A 474 -13.02 -19.20 0.32
CA ASN A 474 -13.34 -20.60 0.56
C ASN A 474 -13.85 -20.83 1.98
N LEU A 475 -13.19 -20.25 3.00
CA LEU A 475 -13.68 -20.30 4.38
C LEU A 475 -15.08 -19.69 4.50
N SER A 476 -15.31 -18.53 3.88
CA SER A 476 -16.62 -17.87 3.91
C SER A 476 -17.72 -18.77 3.33
N ASN A 477 -17.44 -19.41 2.19
CA ASN A 477 -18.37 -20.34 1.53
C ASN A 477 -18.61 -21.60 2.38
N GLN A 478 -17.57 -22.18 2.96
CA GLN A 478 -17.67 -23.38 3.81
C GLN A 478 -18.55 -23.14 5.06
N GLU A 479 -18.48 -21.94 5.66
CA GLU A 479 -19.30 -21.57 6.82
C GLU A 479 -20.69 -21.02 6.45
N GLY A 480 -21.00 -20.89 5.17
CA GLY A 480 -22.25 -20.29 4.69
C GLY A 480 -22.41 -18.84 5.15
N VAL A 481 -21.32 -18.07 5.16
CA VAL A 481 -21.29 -16.66 5.54
C VAL A 481 -20.74 -15.81 4.39
N THR A 482 -21.00 -14.50 4.45
CA THR A 482 -20.44 -13.57 3.44
C THR A 482 -18.98 -13.23 3.74
N LEU A 483 -18.22 -12.87 2.71
CA LEU A 483 -16.85 -12.37 2.84
C LEU A 483 -16.74 -11.21 3.86
N PHE A 484 -17.74 -10.32 3.87
CA PHE A 484 -17.82 -9.23 4.86
C PHE A 484 -17.79 -9.75 6.30
N MET A 485 -18.55 -10.80 6.61
CA MET A 485 -18.63 -11.36 7.96
C MET A 485 -17.29 -11.97 8.38
N THR A 486 -16.63 -12.70 7.48
CA THR A 486 -15.32 -13.31 7.73
C THR A 486 -14.25 -12.26 8.00
N LEU A 487 -14.17 -11.24 7.14
CA LEU A 487 -13.21 -10.14 7.30
C LEU A 487 -13.51 -9.29 8.55
N LEU A 488 -14.78 -9.03 8.85
CA LEU A 488 -15.20 -8.34 10.07
C LEU A 488 -14.80 -9.13 11.33
N ALA A 489 -14.99 -10.45 11.34
CA ALA A 489 -14.57 -11.32 12.44
C ALA A 489 -13.04 -11.33 12.60
N GLY A 490 -12.30 -11.36 11.48
CA GLY A 490 -10.84 -11.20 11.49
C GLY A 490 -10.40 -9.84 12.06
N PHE A 491 -11.08 -8.76 11.67
CA PHE A 491 -10.80 -7.42 12.17
C PHE A 491 -11.16 -7.26 13.65
N GLN A 492 -12.29 -7.79 14.11
CA GLN A 492 -12.65 -7.85 15.53
C GLN A 492 -11.62 -8.63 16.33
N THR A 493 -11.13 -9.75 15.80
CA THR A 493 -10.06 -10.54 16.41
C THR A 493 -8.78 -9.71 16.53
N LEU A 494 -8.37 -9.01 15.47
CA LEU A 494 -7.22 -8.11 15.49
C LEU A 494 -7.35 -7.05 16.61
N LEU A 495 -8.48 -6.34 16.65
CA LEU A 495 -8.72 -5.31 17.66
C LEU A 495 -8.72 -5.90 19.08
N TYR A 496 -9.34 -7.07 19.29
CA TYR A 496 -9.29 -7.78 20.56
C TYR A 496 -7.85 -8.13 20.95
N ARG A 497 -7.02 -8.63 20.03
CA ARG A 497 -5.63 -9.01 20.31
C ARG A 497 -4.74 -7.83 20.70
N TYR A 498 -5.01 -6.63 20.18
CA TYR A 498 -4.30 -5.41 20.60
C TYR A 498 -4.84 -4.81 21.90
N THR A 499 -6.16 -4.75 22.05
CA THR A 499 -6.79 -3.99 23.13
C THR A 499 -7.02 -4.81 24.40
N ASN A 500 -7.15 -6.13 24.23
CA ASN A 500 -7.64 -7.10 25.22
C ASN A 500 -9.07 -6.78 25.71
N GLN A 501 -9.89 -6.15 24.87
CA GLN A 501 -11.30 -5.84 25.15
C GLN A 501 -12.19 -6.87 24.45
N PRO A 502 -12.94 -7.72 25.20
CA PRO A 502 -13.78 -8.76 24.59
C PRO A 502 -15.07 -8.20 23.97
N ASP A 503 -15.46 -6.97 24.32
CA ASP A 503 -16.64 -6.29 23.78
C ASP A 503 -16.14 -5.20 22.82
N ILE A 504 -16.33 -5.41 21.52
CA ILE A 504 -15.78 -4.58 20.45
C ILE A 504 -16.94 -3.97 19.65
N VAL A 505 -17.00 -2.64 19.59
CA VAL A 505 -18.03 -1.91 18.85
C VAL A 505 -17.40 -1.29 17.59
N ILE A 506 -17.87 -1.73 16.42
CA ILE A 506 -17.40 -1.28 15.11
C ILE A 506 -18.58 -0.70 14.34
N GLY A 507 -18.36 0.43 13.68
CA GLY A 507 -19.32 0.95 12.71
C GLY A 507 -19.16 0.31 11.35
N THR A 508 -20.25 0.18 10.61
CA THR A 508 -20.23 -0.13 9.18
C THR A 508 -21.23 0.76 8.45
N ASP A 509 -20.93 1.11 7.20
CA ASP A 509 -21.89 1.83 6.37
C ASP A 509 -22.76 0.86 5.56
N VAL A 510 -23.99 1.30 5.29
CA VAL A 510 -24.93 0.60 4.43
C VAL A 510 -25.49 1.57 3.44
N ALA A 511 -25.61 1.15 2.18
CA ALA A 511 -26.09 2.00 1.10
C ALA A 511 -27.52 2.52 1.37
N ASN A 512 -28.33 1.75 2.11
CA ASN A 512 -29.70 2.10 2.48
C ASN A 512 -30.58 2.42 1.26
N ARG A 513 -30.35 1.68 0.17
CA ARG A 513 -31.09 1.72 -1.09
C ARG A 513 -31.79 0.38 -1.28
N ASP A 514 -32.74 0.12 -0.40
CA ASP A 514 -33.54 -1.09 -0.39
C ASP A 514 -34.74 -1.00 -1.35
N ARG A 515 -35.00 0.15 -1.97
CA ARG A 515 -36.14 0.35 -2.86
C ARG A 515 -35.68 0.66 -4.30
N PRO A 516 -36.22 0.00 -5.34
CA PRO A 516 -35.88 0.30 -6.73
C PRO A 516 -36.06 1.77 -7.10
N GLU A 517 -37.07 2.42 -6.53
CA GLU A 517 -37.43 3.82 -6.80
C GLU A 517 -36.28 4.78 -6.46
N ILE A 518 -35.41 4.43 -5.51
CA ILE A 518 -34.30 5.27 -5.05
C ILE A 518 -32.94 4.83 -5.59
N GLU A 519 -32.84 3.74 -6.34
CA GLU A 519 -31.55 3.21 -6.82
C GLU A 519 -30.84 4.14 -7.82
N SER A 520 -31.60 4.89 -8.62
CA SER A 520 -31.09 5.78 -9.67
C SER A 520 -30.97 7.25 -9.25
N ILE A 521 -31.16 7.57 -7.96
CA ILE A 521 -31.18 8.96 -7.47
C ILE A 521 -29.83 9.37 -6.89
N ILE A 522 -29.27 10.51 -7.30
CA ILE A 522 -28.16 11.13 -6.58
C ILE A 522 -28.69 11.74 -5.27
N GLY A 523 -28.08 11.36 -4.15
CA GLY A 523 -28.56 11.73 -2.82
C GLY A 523 -27.69 11.16 -1.69
N PHE A 524 -27.92 11.60 -0.46
CA PHE A 524 -27.25 11.03 0.71
C PHE A 524 -28.10 9.95 1.39
N PHE A 525 -27.95 8.69 0.96
CA PHE A 525 -28.74 7.58 1.51
C PHE A 525 -28.00 6.80 2.59
N ILE A 526 -26.66 6.80 2.58
CA ILE A 526 -25.82 6.04 3.51
C ILE A 526 -26.32 6.17 4.95
N ASN A 527 -26.50 5.00 5.58
CA ASN A 527 -26.74 4.89 7.01
C ASN A 527 -25.56 4.18 7.69
N LEU A 528 -25.36 4.41 8.99
CA LEU A 528 -24.32 3.75 9.78
C LEU A 528 -24.96 2.76 10.75
N LEU A 529 -24.48 1.52 10.73
CA LEU A 529 -24.87 0.48 11.68
C LEU A 529 -23.78 0.27 12.72
N VAL A 530 -24.21 -0.08 13.93
CA VAL A 530 -23.32 -0.33 15.07
C VAL A 530 -23.24 -1.83 15.32
N LEU A 531 -22.11 -2.45 14.99
CA LEU A 531 -21.88 -3.88 15.15
C LEU A 531 -21.08 -4.14 16.43
N ARG A 532 -21.78 -4.65 17.45
CA ARG A 532 -21.18 -5.03 18.74
C ARG A 532 -20.81 -6.51 18.73
N GLY A 533 -19.52 -6.80 18.66
CA GLY A 533 -18.96 -8.15 18.72
C GLY A 533 -18.63 -8.57 20.15
N ASP A 534 -18.96 -9.82 20.48
CA ASP A 534 -18.62 -10.46 21.76
C ASP A 534 -17.59 -11.58 21.56
N LEU A 535 -16.37 -11.30 21.99
CA LEU A 535 -15.21 -12.17 21.98
C LEU A 535 -14.91 -12.76 23.37
N ALA A 536 -15.85 -12.64 24.33
CA ALA A 536 -15.69 -13.21 25.66
C ALA A 536 -15.58 -14.74 25.63
N ASN A 537 -14.89 -15.27 26.64
CA ASN A 537 -14.57 -16.70 26.82
C ASN A 537 -13.63 -17.29 25.77
N ASN A 538 -12.92 -16.44 25.01
CA ASN A 538 -11.91 -16.83 24.03
C ASN A 538 -12.42 -17.95 23.09
N PRO A 539 -13.42 -17.65 22.24
CA PRO A 539 -14.02 -18.62 21.33
C PRO A 539 -13.00 -19.12 20.30
N THR A 540 -13.34 -20.21 19.60
CA THR A 540 -12.68 -20.52 18.31
C THR A 540 -13.03 -19.45 17.28
N PHE A 541 -12.26 -19.34 16.20
CA PHE A 541 -12.62 -18.40 15.14
C PHE A 541 -13.97 -18.75 14.51
N ARG A 542 -14.26 -20.03 14.31
CA ARG A 542 -15.56 -20.50 13.81
C ARG A 542 -16.73 -20.11 14.71
N GLU A 543 -16.57 -20.26 16.03
CA GLU A 543 -17.58 -19.81 17.01
C GLU A 543 -17.77 -18.29 16.96
N LEU A 544 -16.69 -17.51 16.85
CA LEU A 544 -16.77 -16.06 16.67
C LEU A 544 -17.48 -15.70 15.37
N LEU A 545 -17.15 -16.36 14.27
CA LEU A 545 -17.76 -16.11 12.96
C LEU A 545 -19.27 -16.37 12.98
N ALA A 546 -19.72 -17.42 13.67
CA ALA A 546 -21.14 -17.67 13.91
C ALA A 546 -21.80 -16.53 14.72
N ARG A 547 -21.14 -16.00 15.76
CA ARG A 547 -21.63 -14.83 16.50
C ARG A 547 -21.72 -13.59 15.61
N VAL A 548 -20.69 -13.34 14.79
CA VAL A 548 -20.66 -12.21 13.85
C VAL A 548 -21.81 -12.32 12.84
N ARG A 549 -22.03 -13.51 12.26
CA ARG A 549 -23.18 -13.77 11.38
C ARG A 549 -24.49 -13.35 12.05
N GLU A 550 -24.74 -13.78 13.28
CA GLU A 550 -25.96 -13.43 14.02
C GLU A 550 -26.11 -11.92 14.28
N VAL A 551 -25.03 -11.26 14.69
CA VAL A 551 -25.01 -9.80 14.93
C VAL A 551 -25.28 -9.05 13.64
N THR A 552 -24.58 -9.40 12.56
CA THR A 552 -24.66 -8.75 11.26
C THR A 552 -26.04 -8.92 10.63
N LEU A 553 -26.60 -10.13 10.61
CA LEU A 553 -27.95 -10.37 10.07
C LEU A 553 -29.02 -9.60 10.84
N SER A 554 -28.95 -9.63 12.18
CA SER A 554 -29.92 -8.95 13.03
C SER A 554 -29.85 -7.42 12.92
N ALA A 555 -28.65 -6.88 12.65
CA ALA A 555 -28.42 -5.46 12.38
C ALA A 555 -28.96 -5.05 11.00
N TYR A 556 -28.68 -5.83 9.94
CA TYR A 556 -29.18 -5.55 8.59
C TYR A 556 -30.71 -5.59 8.48
N ASP A 557 -31.37 -6.51 9.21
CA ASP A 557 -32.84 -6.56 9.30
C ASP A 557 -33.46 -5.27 9.86
N ARG A 558 -32.66 -4.41 10.49
CA ARG A 558 -33.08 -3.15 11.15
C ARG A 558 -32.23 -1.96 10.69
N ALA A 559 -31.70 -2.06 9.47
CA ALA A 559 -30.86 -1.02 8.87
C ALA A 559 -31.66 0.25 8.50
N ASP A 560 -32.99 0.17 8.54
CA ASP A 560 -33.94 1.23 8.28
C ASP A 560 -34.01 2.30 9.39
N LEU A 561 -33.44 2.03 10.58
CA LEU A 561 -33.31 3.02 11.65
C LEU A 561 -32.10 3.94 11.39
N PRO A 562 -32.29 5.27 11.24
CA PRO A 562 -31.20 6.22 11.07
C PRO A 562 -30.29 6.26 12.30
N PHE A 563 -28.98 6.26 12.05
CA PHE A 563 -27.95 6.38 13.08
C PHE A 563 -28.15 7.59 14.00
N THR A 564 -28.58 8.73 13.46
CA THR A 564 -28.85 9.95 14.23
C THR A 564 -29.91 9.75 15.30
N LYS A 565 -30.99 9.01 14.98
CA LYS A 565 -32.03 8.65 15.95
C LYS A 565 -31.55 7.68 17.02
N LEU A 566 -30.66 6.78 16.65
CA LEU A 566 -30.02 5.91 17.62
C LEU A 566 -29.16 6.70 18.62
N VAL A 567 -28.36 7.66 18.13
CA VAL A 567 -27.53 8.54 18.97
C VAL A 567 -28.40 9.41 19.89
N GLU A 568 -29.47 10.02 19.37
CA GLU A 568 -30.42 10.81 20.16
C GLU A 568 -31.05 10.00 21.29
N ALA A 569 -31.41 8.73 21.01
CA ALA A 569 -32.08 7.86 21.95
C ALA A 569 -31.14 7.29 23.03
N LEU A 570 -29.89 6.97 22.67
CA LEU A 570 -28.91 6.41 23.61
C LEU A 570 -28.19 7.48 24.44
N ARG A 571 -28.12 8.72 23.95
CA ARG A 571 -27.45 9.85 24.61
C ARG A 571 -26.06 9.48 25.16
N PRO A 572 -25.14 8.95 24.33
CA PRO A 572 -23.80 8.58 24.79
C PRO A 572 -23.03 9.81 25.26
N ASP A 573 -22.06 9.60 26.17
CA ASP A 573 -21.14 10.65 26.61
C ASP A 573 -20.43 11.27 25.41
N ARG A 574 -20.69 12.56 25.16
CA ARG A 574 -20.13 13.26 24.01
C ARG A 574 -18.71 13.70 24.30
N LYS A 575 -17.73 13.00 23.71
CA LYS A 575 -16.36 13.51 23.57
C LYS A 575 -16.28 14.28 22.25
N SER A 576 -15.89 15.57 22.31
CA SER A 576 -15.89 16.50 21.16
C SER A 576 -15.05 16.03 19.96
N SER A 577 -14.23 14.98 20.11
CA SER A 577 -13.30 14.47 19.11
C SER A 577 -13.63 13.08 18.55
N VAL A 578 -14.71 12.42 19.02
CA VAL A 578 -15.02 11.01 18.70
C VAL A 578 -16.42 10.86 18.11
N THR A 579 -16.55 10.09 17.04
CA THR A 579 -17.86 9.72 16.47
C THR A 579 -18.71 9.02 17.54
N PRO A 580 -20.00 9.39 17.71
CA PRO A 580 -20.84 8.76 18.70
C PRO A 580 -20.90 7.23 18.53
N LEU A 581 -20.96 6.49 19.64
CA LEU A 581 -21.12 5.02 19.69
C LEU A 581 -19.94 4.16 19.22
N PHE A 582 -19.08 4.62 18.30
CA PHE A 582 -17.89 3.85 17.85
C PHE A 582 -16.76 4.73 17.32
N GLN A 583 -15.52 4.24 17.44
CA GLN A 583 -14.31 4.94 16.96
C GLN A 583 -13.78 4.41 15.63
N VAL A 584 -14.11 3.16 15.31
CA VAL A 584 -13.53 2.42 14.20
C VAL A 584 -14.62 2.05 13.20
N LEU A 585 -14.35 2.26 11.92
CA LEU A 585 -15.23 1.88 10.81
C LEU A 585 -14.65 0.71 10.02
N PHE A 586 -15.48 -0.26 9.65
CA PHE A 586 -15.14 -1.34 8.73
C PHE A 586 -16.16 -1.41 7.59
N VAL A 587 -15.67 -1.41 6.35
CA VAL A 587 -16.49 -1.39 5.14
C VAL A 587 -15.92 -2.39 4.12
N LEU A 588 -16.78 -3.25 3.57
CA LEU A 588 -16.47 -3.99 2.35
C LEU A 588 -17.24 -3.34 1.19
N GLN A 589 -16.50 -2.68 0.29
CA GLN A 589 -17.05 -2.11 -0.93
C GLN A 589 -17.44 -3.23 -1.88
N SER A 590 -18.74 -3.43 -2.03
CA SER A 590 -19.29 -4.40 -2.97
C SER A 590 -19.76 -3.77 -4.29
N VAL A 591 -19.68 -2.44 -4.40
CA VAL A 591 -20.04 -1.71 -5.63
C VAL A 591 -18.77 -1.46 -6.43
N THR A 592 -18.61 -2.20 -7.53
CA THR A 592 -17.58 -1.89 -8.51
C THR A 592 -17.94 -0.56 -9.17
N MET A 593 -17.05 0.43 -9.04
CA MET A 593 -17.21 1.67 -9.79
C MET A 593 -17.17 1.34 -11.28
N PRO A 594 -18.11 1.84 -12.10
CA PRO A 594 -18.06 1.61 -13.54
C PRO A 594 -16.76 2.18 -14.10
N ALA A 595 -16.25 1.56 -15.17
CA ALA A 595 -15.15 2.15 -15.92
C ALA A 595 -15.57 3.55 -16.37
N PHE A 596 -14.79 4.56 -16.01
CA PHE A 596 -15.10 5.91 -16.38
C PHE A 596 -14.57 6.18 -17.79
N GLU A 597 -15.46 6.04 -18.78
CA GLU A 597 -15.13 6.20 -20.19
C GLU A 597 -15.86 7.41 -20.76
N LEU A 598 -15.11 8.36 -21.31
CA LEU A 598 -15.65 9.49 -22.04
C LEU A 598 -15.27 9.36 -23.51
N SER A 599 -16.24 9.51 -24.42
CA SER A 599 -16.01 9.34 -25.86
C SER A 599 -14.83 10.20 -26.35
N GLY A 600 -13.81 9.56 -26.95
CA GLY A 600 -12.61 10.22 -27.45
C GLY A 600 -11.60 10.67 -26.39
N LEU A 601 -11.76 10.26 -25.12
CA LEU A 601 -10.87 10.63 -24.01
C LEU A 601 -10.39 9.41 -23.23
N LYS A 602 -9.11 9.44 -22.85
CA LYS A 602 -8.58 8.60 -21.78
C LYS A 602 -8.79 9.31 -20.46
N VAL A 603 -9.48 8.66 -19.52
CA VAL A 603 -9.73 9.18 -18.18
C VAL A 603 -8.81 8.49 -17.18
N GLN A 604 -8.15 9.26 -16.32
CA GLN A 604 -7.33 8.76 -15.23
C GLN A 604 -7.69 9.48 -13.93
N VAL A 605 -7.98 8.72 -12.88
CA VAL A 605 -8.17 9.27 -11.53
C VAL A 605 -6.81 9.66 -10.95
N MET A 606 -6.72 10.87 -10.41
CA MET A 606 -5.52 11.37 -9.74
C MET A 606 -5.63 11.19 -8.23
N GLU A 607 -4.53 10.82 -7.59
CA GLU A 607 -4.45 10.76 -6.13
C GLU A 607 -4.41 12.19 -5.57
N LEU A 608 -5.30 12.47 -4.62
CA LEU A 608 -5.39 13.76 -3.94
C LEU A 608 -5.07 13.62 -2.46
N ASN A 609 -4.77 14.75 -1.81
CA ASN A 609 -4.72 14.81 -0.36
C ASN A 609 -6.10 14.39 0.21
N PRO A 610 -6.16 13.38 1.11
CA PRO A 610 -7.42 12.86 1.65
C PRO A 610 -8.15 13.85 2.57
N GLY A 611 -7.53 14.96 2.95
CA GLY A 611 -8.15 16.01 3.77
C GLY A 611 -8.28 15.61 5.23
N LEU A 612 -9.48 15.74 5.79
CA LEU A 612 -9.76 15.48 7.21
C LEU A 612 -10.37 14.10 7.44
N ALA A 613 -9.92 13.41 8.49
CA ALA A 613 -10.39 12.10 8.88
C ALA A 613 -11.74 12.19 9.62
N ARG A 614 -12.73 11.43 9.13
CA ARG A 614 -14.08 11.35 9.71
C ARG A 614 -14.16 10.42 10.93
N PHE A 615 -13.32 9.38 10.97
CA PHE A 615 -13.22 8.41 12.07
C PHE A 615 -11.77 8.37 12.57
N ASP A 616 -11.54 7.79 13.75
CA ASP A 616 -10.19 7.63 14.28
C ASP A 616 -9.37 6.64 13.43
N LEU A 617 -10.02 5.54 13.03
CA LEU A 617 -9.48 4.53 12.12
C LEU A 617 -10.63 3.95 11.27
N ALA A 618 -10.44 3.87 9.96
CA ALA A 618 -11.38 3.23 9.05
C ALA A 618 -10.64 2.28 8.11
N LEU A 619 -11.16 1.06 7.97
CA LEU A 619 -10.69 0.07 7.00
C LEU A 619 -11.76 -0.12 5.93
N PHE A 620 -11.40 0.24 4.70
CA PHE A 620 -12.18 -0.07 3.51
C PHE A 620 -11.53 -1.25 2.82
N MET A 621 -12.31 -2.24 2.43
CA MET A 621 -11.84 -3.38 1.65
C MET A 621 -12.64 -3.49 0.37
N ALA A 622 -12.05 -4.00 -0.70
CA ALA A 622 -12.72 -4.21 -1.98
C ALA A 622 -12.17 -5.46 -2.67
N GLU A 623 -13.04 -6.17 -3.37
CA GLU A 623 -12.63 -7.26 -4.27
C GLU A 623 -12.20 -6.67 -5.62
N THR A 624 -11.00 -7.03 -6.08
CA THR A 624 -10.45 -6.66 -7.40
C THR A 624 -9.97 -7.90 -8.14
N PRO A 625 -9.71 -7.82 -9.46
CA PRO A 625 -9.15 -8.94 -10.21
C PRO A 625 -7.80 -9.46 -9.66
N GLU A 626 -7.04 -8.62 -8.97
CA GLU A 626 -5.73 -8.95 -8.38
C GLU A 626 -5.85 -9.62 -6.99
N GLY A 627 -7.03 -9.56 -6.36
CA GLY A 627 -7.29 -10.09 -5.03
C GLY A 627 -8.14 -9.14 -4.20
N ILE A 628 -8.08 -9.28 -2.87
CA ILE A 628 -8.77 -8.36 -1.96
C ILE A 628 -7.82 -7.21 -1.63
N THR A 629 -8.22 -5.99 -1.98
CA THR A 629 -7.50 -4.76 -1.62
C THR A 629 -8.05 -4.19 -0.32
N GLY A 630 -7.19 -3.53 0.45
CA GLY A 630 -7.55 -2.82 1.66
C GLY A 630 -6.97 -1.40 1.66
N THR A 631 -7.72 -0.45 2.20
CA THR A 631 -7.35 0.96 2.32
C THR A 631 -7.67 1.43 3.73
N TRP A 632 -6.63 1.78 4.48
CA TRP A 632 -6.75 2.47 5.75
C TRP A 632 -6.96 3.96 5.52
N LYS A 633 -7.92 4.55 6.24
CA LYS A 633 -8.00 6.00 6.46
C LYS A 633 -7.89 6.24 7.95
N TYR A 634 -6.89 7.02 8.37
CA TYR A 634 -6.57 7.17 9.78
C TYR A 634 -6.16 8.59 10.11
N ARG A 635 -6.39 8.95 11.37
CA ARG A 635 -5.94 10.20 11.97
C ARG A 635 -4.42 10.17 12.20
N THR A 636 -3.70 11.12 11.60
CA THR A 636 -2.23 11.19 11.73
C THR A 636 -1.77 11.58 13.14
N ASP A 637 -2.64 12.21 13.93
CA ASP A 637 -2.37 12.51 15.35
C ASP A 637 -2.57 11.30 16.28
N LEU A 638 -3.19 10.22 15.80
CA LEU A 638 -3.37 8.97 16.55
C LEU A 638 -2.45 7.84 16.06
N PHE A 639 -2.21 7.75 14.75
CA PHE A 639 -1.46 6.66 14.14
C PHE A 639 -0.35 7.20 13.23
N SER A 640 0.85 6.65 13.37
CA SER A 640 1.93 6.85 12.39
C SER A 640 1.79 5.86 11.22
N PRO A 641 2.37 6.16 10.04
CA PRO A 641 2.43 5.22 8.92
C PRO A 641 3.02 3.85 9.31
N GLU A 642 4.03 3.82 10.17
CA GLU A 642 4.67 2.58 10.65
C GLU A 642 3.72 1.77 11.54
N ALA A 643 2.89 2.45 12.34
CA ALA A 643 1.86 1.77 13.13
C ALA A 643 0.83 1.09 12.23
N ILE A 644 0.38 1.77 11.17
CA ILE A 644 -0.60 1.23 10.21
C ILE A 644 0.01 0.11 9.37
N ALA A 645 1.27 0.22 8.95
CA ALA A 645 2.00 -0.86 8.28
C ALA A 645 2.08 -2.12 9.18
N ARG A 646 2.46 -1.97 10.45
CA ARG A 646 2.49 -3.07 11.42
C ARG A 646 1.11 -3.71 11.63
N ILE A 647 0.06 -2.89 11.76
CA ILE A 647 -1.32 -3.37 11.91
C ILE A 647 -1.74 -4.16 10.66
N THR A 648 -1.32 -3.70 9.48
CA THR A 648 -1.57 -4.37 8.19
C THR A 648 -0.88 -5.73 8.12
N ASP A 649 0.41 -5.81 8.45
CA ASP A 649 1.17 -7.08 8.45
C ASP A 649 0.57 -8.09 9.43
N ASN A 650 0.15 -7.61 10.61
CA ASN A 650 -0.49 -8.44 11.61
C ASN A 650 -1.89 -8.90 11.17
N LEU A 651 -2.66 -8.05 10.49
CA LEU A 651 -3.94 -8.44 9.89
C LEU A 651 -3.74 -9.53 8.83
N GLN A 652 -2.76 -9.39 7.94
CA GLN A 652 -2.46 -10.38 6.90
C GLN A 652 -2.05 -11.73 7.51
N THR A 653 -1.14 -11.70 8.50
CA THR A 653 -0.69 -12.90 9.21
C THR A 653 -1.85 -13.59 9.93
N LEU A 654 -2.68 -12.80 10.61
CA LEU A 654 -3.86 -13.29 11.32
C LEU A 654 -4.88 -13.92 10.37
N LEU A 655 -5.20 -13.27 9.25
CA LEU A 655 -6.12 -13.83 8.25
C LEU A 655 -5.59 -15.13 7.65
N SER A 656 -4.28 -15.23 7.40
CA SER A 656 -3.65 -16.48 6.96
C SER A 656 -3.78 -17.59 8.01
N SER A 657 -3.51 -17.29 9.28
CA SER A 657 -3.67 -18.24 10.38
C SER A 657 -5.13 -18.70 10.55
N ILE A 658 -6.08 -17.77 10.43
CA ILE A 658 -7.52 -18.03 10.45
C ILE A 658 -7.93 -18.99 9.35
N ALA A 659 -7.49 -18.73 8.11
CA ALA A 659 -7.88 -19.53 6.97
C ALA A 659 -7.35 -20.97 7.05
N GLN A 660 -6.16 -21.15 7.63
CA GLN A 660 -5.54 -22.46 7.81
C GLN A 660 -6.11 -23.24 9.01
N ASN A 661 -6.48 -22.55 10.09
CA ASN A 661 -6.83 -23.20 11.36
C ASN A 661 -8.06 -22.55 12.05
N PRO A 662 -9.26 -22.54 11.40
CA PRO A 662 -10.45 -21.84 11.90
C PRO A 662 -11.01 -22.38 13.23
N ASP A 663 -10.63 -23.60 13.62
CA ASP A 663 -11.03 -24.22 14.89
C ASP A 663 -10.10 -23.84 16.06
N THR A 664 -9.06 -23.05 15.80
CA THR A 664 -8.15 -22.54 16.84
C THR A 664 -8.82 -21.39 17.62
N ARG A 665 -8.51 -21.30 18.92
CA ARG A 665 -8.95 -20.19 19.77
C ARG A 665 -8.35 -18.87 19.30
N ILE A 666 -9.13 -17.80 19.38
CA ILE A 666 -8.75 -16.51 18.81
C ILE A 666 -7.48 -15.89 19.43
N ASP A 667 -7.12 -16.24 20.67
CA ASP A 667 -5.87 -15.82 21.32
C ASP A 667 -4.63 -16.64 20.93
N ALA A 668 -4.83 -17.85 20.44
CA ALA A 668 -3.79 -18.78 20.01
C ALA A 668 -3.47 -18.68 18.52
N LEU A 669 -4.36 -18.06 17.73
CA LEU A 669 -4.09 -17.75 16.33
C LEU A 669 -2.83 -16.90 16.19
N GLU A 670 -2.05 -17.21 15.16
CA GLU A 670 -0.81 -16.49 14.90
C GLU A 670 -1.13 -15.09 14.36
N MET A 671 -0.55 -14.06 14.98
CA MET A 671 -0.77 -12.66 14.58
C MET A 671 0.54 -11.99 14.17
N LEU A 672 1.68 -12.52 14.60
CA LEU A 672 2.98 -11.92 14.33
C LEU A 672 3.72 -12.79 13.32
N SER A 673 4.28 -12.16 12.30
CA SER A 673 5.29 -12.82 11.47
C SER A 673 6.47 -13.26 12.34
N GLU A 674 7.24 -14.25 11.87
CA GLU A 674 8.43 -14.70 12.62
C GLU A 674 9.43 -13.55 12.90
N SER A 675 9.56 -12.61 11.95
CA SER A 675 10.36 -11.39 12.12
C SER A 675 9.78 -10.45 13.19
N ALA A 676 8.47 -10.26 13.24
CA ALA A 676 7.80 -9.43 14.25
C ALA A 676 7.83 -10.07 15.65
N LYS A 677 7.76 -11.41 15.76
CA LYS A 677 7.95 -12.14 17.03
C LYS A 677 9.34 -11.91 17.59
N GLN A 678 10.37 -12.02 16.74
CA GLN A 678 11.75 -11.76 17.15
C GLN A 678 11.92 -10.32 17.63
N GLN A 679 11.35 -9.34 16.93
CA GLN A 679 11.34 -7.93 17.36
C GLN A 679 10.59 -7.69 18.69
N GLN A 680 9.44 -8.33 18.92
CA GLN A 680 8.71 -8.22 20.19
C GLN A 680 9.43 -8.89 21.36
N ILE A 681 10.09 -10.03 21.14
CA ILE A 681 10.92 -10.69 22.16
C ILE A 681 12.08 -9.77 22.55
N ILE A 682 12.73 -9.13 21.57
CA ILE A 682 13.78 -8.12 21.80
C ILE A 682 13.22 -6.92 22.59
N ALA A 683 12.04 -6.41 22.23
CA ALA A 683 11.40 -5.27 22.91
C ALA A 683 10.88 -5.60 24.33
N LYS A 684 10.37 -6.81 24.55
CA LYS A 684 9.92 -7.32 25.87
C LYS A 684 11.11 -7.52 26.80
N ASN A 685 12.20 -8.11 26.31
CA ASN A 685 13.44 -8.26 27.06
C ASN A 685 14.04 -6.89 27.46
N ARG A 686 13.92 -5.86 26.60
CA ARG A 686 14.25 -4.47 26.95
C ARG A 686 13.32 -3.86 28.02
N ARG A 687 11.99 -4.08 27.93
CA ARG A 687 11.01 -3.55 28.91
C ARG A 687 11.10 -4.23 30.29
N ASP A 688 11.36 -5.53 30.35
CA ASP A 688 11.48 -6.25 31.62
C ASP A 688 12.75 -5.83 32.38
N ARG A 689 13.86 -5.55 31.67
CA ARG A 689 15.06 -4.91 32.25
C ARG A 689 14.78 -3.50 32.81
N SER A 690 13.93 -2.72 32.14
CA SER A 690 13.50 -1.37 32.59
C SER A 690 12.57 -1.39 33.82
N LYS A 691 11.66 -2.37 33.93
CA LYS A 691 10.74 -2.49 35.07
C LYS A 691 11.43 -2.95 36.37
N PHE A 692 12.47 -3.78 36.27
CA PHE A 692 13.28 -4.17 37.43
C PHE A 692 13.99 -2.97 38.10
N HIS A 693 14.25 -1.88 37.37
CA HIS A 693 14.81 -0.63 37.91
C HIS A 693 13.80 0.26 38.67
N LYS A 694 12.48 0.01 38.57
CA LYS A 694 11.43 0.83 39.20
C LYS A 694 10.95 0.34 40.58
N PHE A 695 11.27 -0.89 40.99
CA PHE A 695 10.80 -1.48 42.26
C PHE A 695 11.69 -1.20 43.49
N THR A 696 12.82 -0.51 43.34
CA THR A 696 13.69 -0.12 44.46
C THR A 696 13.50 1.36 44.83
N LYS A 697 12.36 1.70 45.43
CA LYS A 697 12.12 3.01 46.07
C LYS A 697 11.60 2.86 47.51
N ILE A 698 12.46 2.34 48.38
CA ILE A 698 12.54 2.72 49.81
C ILE A 698 14.01 3.13 50.03
N LYS A 699 14.26 4.38 50.42
CA LYS A 699 15.59 4.89 50.84
C LYS A 699 15.69 4.80 52.37
N PRO A 700 16.88 4.71 53.03
CA PRO A 700 18.25 4.71 52.47
C PRO A 700 19.23 3.70 53.11
N LYS A 701 20.22 3.23 52.34
CA LYS A 701 21.64 3.36 52.72
C LYS A 701 22.50 3.29 51.46
N ALA A 702 23.36 4.29 51.30
CA ALA A 702 24.21 4.47 50.15
C ALA A 702 25.20 3.30 49.99
N ILE A 703 25.35 2.80 48.76
CA ILE A 703 26.67 2.55 48.18
C ILE A 703 26.67 3.18 46.79
N ASN A 704 27.54 4.15 46.65
CA ASN A 704 27.93 4.80 45.42
C ASN A 704 28.77 3.78 44.63
N ILE A 705 28.33 3.37 43.45
CA ILE A 705 29.27 2.89 42.43
C ILE A 705 29.22 3.96 41.34
N ALA A 706 30.31 4.71 41.22
CA ALA A 706 30.49 5.66 40.16
C ALA A 706 30.32 4.92 38.82
N GLN A 707 29.41 5.37 37.96
CA GLN A 707 29.11 4.77 36.65
C GLN A 707 30.30 4.80 35.65
N GLN A 708 31.50 5.14 36.12
CA GLN A 708 32.78 4.99 35.41
C GLN A 708 33.39 3.58 35.57
N GLU A 709 32.83 2.68 36.37
CA GLU A 709 33.38 1.32 36.56
C GLU A 709 32.83 0.25 35.59
N LEU A 710 31.91 0.60 34.67
CA LEU A 710 31.36 -0.39 33.73
C LEU A 710 32.31 -0.71 32.57
N VAL A 711 32.97 0.28 32.00
CA VAL A 711 33.95 0.06 30.93
C VAL A 711 35.33 0.52 31.40
N ARG A 712 36.38 -0.08 30.86
CA ARG A 712 37.74 0.43 30.97
C ARG A 712 38.17 1.00 29.64
N THR A 713 38.89 2.11 29.71
CA THR A 713 39.56 2.71 28.56
C THR A 713 41.06 2.47 28.65
N SER A 714 41.65 2.09 27.53
CA SER A 714 43.09 1.93 27.39
C SER A 714 43.53 2.35 26.00
N TYR A 715 44.83 2.27 25.73
CA TYR A 715 45.40 2.45 24.41
C TYR A 715 46.00 1.12 23.93
N LEU A 716 46.12 0.95 22.61
CA LEU A 716 46.80 -0.23 22.05
C LEU A 716 48.28 -0.28 22.45
N GLN A 717 48.92 0.89 22.50
CA GLN A 717 50.25 1.08 23.06
C GLN A 717 50.21 2.28 24.02
N PRO A 718 50.90 2.25 25.18
CA PRO A 718 50.82 3.31 26.18
C PRO A 718 51.14 4.73 25.67
N GLU A 719 51.99 4.84 24.64
CA GLU A 719 52.43 6.12 24.04
C GLU A 719 51.61 6.54 22.81
N GLN A 720 50.65 5.72 22.35
CA GLN A 720 49.82 5.99 21.18
C GLN A 720 48.36 6.22 21.59
N HIS A 721 47.90 7.46 21.49
CA HIS A 721 46.54 7.86 21.90
C HIS A 721 45.44 7.54 20.87
N LEU A 722 45.77 6.85 19.76
CA LEU A 722 44.89 6.48 18.64
C LEU A 722 44.97 4.95 18.38
N PRO A 723 43.86 4.20 18.28
CA PRO A 723 42.51 4.57 18.73
C PRO A 723 42.40 4.47 20.27
N LEU A 724 41.42 5.16 20.84
CA LEU A 724 40.98 4.87 22.20
C LEU A 724 40.32 3.50 22.23
N VAL A 725 40.83 2.58 23.06
CA VAL A 725 40.25 1.23 23.21
C VAL A 725 39.28 1.25 24.37
N ILE A 726 38.02 0.91 24.10
CA ILE A 726 36.97 0.74 25.11
C ILE A 726 36.69 -0.75 25.25
N GLN A 727 36.74 -1.26 26.48
CA GLN A 727 36.45 -2.65 26.81
C GLN A 727 35.46 -2.75 27.97
N PRO A 728 34.63 -3.80 28.02
CA PRO A 728 33.76 -4.03 29.15
C PRO A 728 34.57 -4.51 30.38
N ASN A 729 34.21 -4.06 31.59
CA ASN A 729 34.75 -4.60 32.85
C ASN A 729 34.03 -5.89 33.33
N GLY A 730 33.00 -6.35 32.63
CA GLY A 730 32.29 -7.60 32.90
C GLY A 730 31.58 -8.13 31.64
N GLU A 731 31.34 -9.44 31.58
CA GLU A 731 30.85 -10.13 30.37
C GLU A 731 29.43 -9.72 29.93
N ASP A 732 28.63 -9.13 30.84
CA ASP A 732 27.20 -8.84 30.61
C ASP A 732 26.91 -7.40 30.14
N ILE A 733 27.93 -6.62 29.77
CA ILE A 733 27.72 -5.22 29.36
C ILE A 733 27.24 -5.16 27.91
N ASP A 734 25.98 -4.76 27.74
CA ASP A 734 25.43 -4.47 26.42
C ASP A 734 25.95 -3.12 25.91
N LEU A 735 26.77 -3.17 24.86
CA LEU A 735 27.35 -1.97 24.26
C LEU A 735 26.29 -1.01 23.72
N THR A 736 25.17 -1.50 23.20
CA THR A 736 24.10 -0.65 22.64
C THR A 736 23.48 0.20 23.74
N ASP A 737 23.13 -0.43 24.86
CA ASP A 737 22.48 0.26 25.98
C ASP A 737 23.46 1.24 26.63
N TRP A 738 24.71 0.82 26.89
CA TRP A 738 25.74 1.68 27.47
C TRP A 738 26.10 2.86 26.55
N ALA A 739 26.26 2.62 25.24
CA ALA A 739 26.63 3.66 24.29
C ALA A 739 25.50 4.69 24.08
N SER A 740 24.23 4.26 24.12
CA SER A 740 23.07 5.17 24.04
C SER A 740 23.05 6.15 25.21
N ASP A 741 23.38 5.70 26.42
CA ASP A 741 23.43 6.54 27.63
C ASP A 741 24.71 7.39 27.71
N LYS A 742 25.72 7.08 26.90
CA LYS A 742 27.05 7.70 26.91
C LYS A 742 27.42 8.36 25.57
N ARG A 743 26.43 8.77 24.77
CA ARG A 743 26.68 9.44 23.46
C ARG A 743 27.61 10.63 23.58
N GLU A 744 27.32 11.58 24.46
CA GLU A 744 28.17 12.78 24.66
C GLU A 744 29.61 12.41 25.06
N TYR A 745 29.77 11.38 25.90
CA TYR A 745 31.07 10.83 26.24
C TYR A 745 31.78 10.23 25.01
N LEU A 746 31.09 9.44 24.19
CA LEU A 746 31.66 8.85 22.99
C LEU A 746 32.03 9.89 21.93
N GLU A 747 31.19 10.90 21.72
CA GLU A 747 31.48 12.04 20.84
C GLU A 747 32.71 12.81 21.31
N THR A 748 32.78 13.12 22.61
CA THR A 748 33.92 13.83 23.19
C THR A 748 35.21 13.04 23.02
N ASN A 749 35.18 11.72 23.26
CA ASN A 749 36.35 10.87 23.06
C ASN A 749 36.69 10.69 21.58
N LEU A 750 35.71 10.64 20.68
CA LEU A 750 35.96 10.56 19.25
C LEU A 750 36.65 11.84 18.76
N LEU A 751 36.21 13.03 19.19
CA LEU A 751 36.85 14.30 18.86
C LEU A 751 38.26 14.44 19.45
N ASN A 752 38.50 13.88 20.64
CA ASN A 752 39.80 13.94 21.30
C ASN A 752 40.82 12.96 20.71
N HIS A 753 40.37 11.78 20.30
CA HIS A 753 41.23 10.66 19.90
C HIS A 753 41.19 10.35 18.40
N GLY A 754 40.22 10.89 17.64
CA GLY A 754 40.00 10.61 16.22
C GLY A 754 39.35 9.25 15.92
N ALA A 755 39.61 8.23 16.75
CA ALA A 755 39.06 6.88 16.60
C ALA A 755 38.79 6.19 17.93
N ILE A 756 37.73 5.38 17.96
CA ILE A 756 37.37 4.52 19.09
C ILE A 756 37.26 3.06 18.64
N LEU A 757 38.00 2.17 19.29
CA LEU A 757 37.93 0.72 19.10
C LEU A 757 37.20 0.07 20.28
N PHE A 758 35.99 -0.43 20.02
CA PHE A 758 35.24 -1.24 20.98
C PHE A 758 35.66 -2.70 20.85
N ARG A 759 36.23 -3.26 21.91
CA ARG A 759 36.77 -4.63 21.91
C ARG A 759 36.27 -5.43 23.11
N GLY A 760 35.93 -6.69 22.87
CA GLY A 760 35.44 -7.61 23.91
C GLY A 760 33.96 -7.48 24.24
N PHE A 761 33.23 -6.60 23.56
CA PHE A 761 31.76 -6.52 23.68
C PHE A 761 31.08 -7.65 22.88
N ASN A 762 29.90 -8.07 23.34
CA ASN A 762 29.14 -9.14 22.70
C ASN A 762 28.34 -8.65 21.47
N ILE A 763 29.04 -8.23 20.41
CA ILE A 763 28.45 -7.81 19.14
C ILE A 763 28.47 -9.00 18.17
N ASN A 764 27.50 -9.89 18.27
CA ASN A 764 27.54 -11.20 17.60
C ASN A 764 26.94 -11.25 16.19
N SER A 765 26.40 -10.14 15.68
CA SER A 765 25.74 -10.09 14.37
C SER A 765 25.84 -8.70 13.75
N VAL A 766 25.68 -8.63 12.42
CA VAL A 766 25.60 -7.36 11.69
C VAL A 766 24.43 -6.51 12.19
N ALA A 767 23.27 -7.13 12.47
CA ALA A 767 22.13 -6.44 13.05
C ALA A 767 22.45 -5.82 14.44
N LYS A 768 23.25 -6.50 15.27
CA LYS A 768 23.69 -5.93 16.56
C LYS A 768 24.68 -4.78 16.37
N PHE A 769 25.56 -4.87 15.36
CA PHE A 769 26.40 -3.75 14.95
C PHE A 769 25.56 -2.53 14.51
N GLU A 770 24.58 -2.73 13.64
CA GLU A 770 23.67 -1.65 13.17
C GLU A 770 22.94 -1.00 14.33
N GLN A 771 22.49 -1.79 15.32
CA GLN A 771 21.89 -1.25 16.55
C GLN A 771 22.86 -0.42 17.37
N VAL A 772 24.12 -0.85 17.53
CA VAL A 772 25.14 -0.07 18.25
C VAL A 772 25.44 1.24 17.51
N ALA A 773 25.64 1.17 16.19
CA ALA A 773 25.96 2.33 15.37
C ALA A 773 24.80 3.34 15.35
N SER A 774 23.56 2.87 15.20
CA SER A 774 22.34 3.72 15.31
C SER A 774 22.14 4.28 16.73
N ALA A 775 22.49 3.51 17.76
CA ALA A 775 22.43 3.99 19.14
C ALA A 775 23.43 5.11 19.43
N ILE A 776 24.52 5.24 18.68
CA ILE A 776 25.49 6.35 18.81
C ILE A 776 25.15 7.48 17.83
N CYS A 777 24.81 7.15 16.58
CA CYS A 777 24.43 8.06 15.51
C CYS A 777 23.03 7.70 14.97
N PRO A 778 21.95 8.30 15.49
CA PRO A 778 20.58 7.94 15.09
C PRO A 778 20.27 8.20 13.60
N ASP A 779 20.92 9.19 13.00
CA ASP A 779 20.75 9.59 11.60
C ASP A 779 21.70 8.85 10.64
N LEU A 780 22.31 7.74 11.08
CA LEU A 780 23.30 6.96 10.33
C LEU A 780 22.82 6.52 8.93
N PHE A 781 21.52 6.32 8.73
CA PHE A 781 20.94 5.78 7.50
C PHE A 781 20.15 6.79 6.66
N ALA A 782 20.36 8.10 6.89
CA ALA A 782 19.78 9.16 6.05
C ALA A 782 20.37 9.17 4.61
N ASN A 783 19.81 9.99 3.71
CA ASN A 783 20.00 9.96 2.25
C ASN A 783 21.44 10.17 1.76
N TYR A 784 22.30 9.17 1.89
CA TYR A 784 23.58 9.08 1.19
C TYR A 784 23.58 7.83 0.29
N GLY A 785 23.84 8.05 -1.00
CA GLY A 785 23.73 7.06 -2.08
C GLY A 785 24.70 5.89 -1.93
N ASP A 786 24.18 4.69 -2.20
CA ASP A 786 24.86 3.38 -2.25
C ASP A 786 25.37 2.74 -0.95
N LEU A 787 24.98 3.25 0.23
CA LEU A 787 25.25 2.64 1.54
C LEU A 787 23.96 2.14 2.23
N PRO A 788 24.06 1.17 3.16
CA PRO A 788 22.94 0.30 3.49
C PRO A 788 21.75 1.06 4.08
N ARG A 789 20.55 0.75 3.58
CA ARG A 789 19.27 1.22 4.12
C ARG A 789 18.81 0.25 5.21
N GLU A 790 18.28 0.78 6.31
CA GLU A 790 17.77 -0.02 7.44
C GLU A 790 16.86 -1.16 6.93
N GLY A 791 17.24 -2.42 7.24
CA GLY A 791 16.47 -3.60 6.85
C GLY A 791 16.47 -3.97 5.36
N LYS A 792 17.27 -3.29 4.50
CA LYS A 792 17.32 -3.54 3.04
C LYS A 792 18.69 -3.98 2.50
N SER A 793 19.66 -4.32 3.34
CA SER A 793 20.99 -4.74 2.89
C SER A 793 21.29 -6.21 3.17
N GLU A 794 20.91 -7.11 2.25
CA GLU A 794 21.79 -8.23 1.91
C GLU A 794 23.08 -7.73 1.20
N LYS A 795 23.10 -6.45 0.78
CA LYS A 795 24.31 -5.71 0.41
C LYS A 795 24.96 -5.06 1.62
N VAL A 796 25.38 -5.89 2.57
CA VAL A 796 26.51 -5.56 3.43
C VAL A 796 27.74 -5.53 2.51
N TYR A 797 28.48 -4.42 2.45
CA TYR A 797 29.72 -4.40 1.68
C TYR A 797 30.62 -5.52 2.22
N HIS A 798 30.77 -6.59 1.43
CA HIS A 798 31.87 -7.51 1.62
C HIS A 798 33.15 -6.75 1.32
N SER A 799 34.25 -7.09 2.01
CA SER A 799 35.62 -6.63 1.77
C SER A 799 35.73 -5.98 0.40
N THR A 800 35.91 -4.66 0.35
CA THR A 800 36.18 -3.84 -0.85
C THR A 800 36.69 -4.66 -2.05
N PRO A 801 36.25 -4.38 -3.30
CA PRO A 801 36.58 -5.19 -4.50
C PRO A 801 38.08 -5.26 -4.85
N TYR A 802 38.95 -4.68 -4.03
CA TYR A 802 40.39 -4.81 -4.12
C TYR A 802 40.86 -6.24 -3.79
N PRO A 803 41.79 -6.80 -4.57
CA PRO A 803 42.40 -8.09 -4.31
C PRO A 803 42.90 -8.22 -2.87
N SER A 804 42.63 -9.36 -2.23
CA SER A 804 42.99 -9.60 -0.82
C SER A 804 44.49 -9.49 -0.57
N ASP A 805 45.31 -9.88 -1.56
CA ASP A 805 46.77 -9.83 -1.57
C ASP A 805 47.37 -8.43 -1.82
N ARG A 806 46.54 -7.39 -2.00
CA ARG A 806 46.98 -6.01 -2.20
C ARG A 806 46.57 -5.09 -1.06
N ALA A 807 47.37 -4.06 -0.84
CA ALA A 807 47.06 -2.99 0.09
C ALA A 807 46.03 -2.02 -0.51
N ILE A 808 45.16 -1.47 0.34
CA ILE A 808 44.41 -0.26 0.02
C ILE A 808 45.18 0.91 0.61
N LEU A 809 45.44 1.94 -0.18
CA LEU A 809 46.17 3.13 0.26
C LEU A 809 45.33 3.99 1.20
N PHE A 810 45.99 4.88 1.94
CA PHE A 810 45.30 5.74 2.89
C PHE A 810 44.34 6.70 2.17
N HIS A 811 43.14 6.82 2.72
CA HIS A 811 42.13 7.73 2.22
C HIS A 811 41.12 8.12 3.30
N ASN A 812 40.55 9.31 3.11
CA ASN A 812 39.30 9.73 3.71
C ASN A 812 38.18 9.42 2.72
N GLU A 813 37.25 8.57 3.14
CA GLU A 813 36.19 8.05 2.27
C GLU A 813 35.34 9.21 1.74
N SER A 814 35.10 9.21 0.43
CA SER A 814 34.24 10.19 -0.22
C SER A 814 34.65 11.67 -0.06
N SER A 815 35.89 11.98 0.34
CA SER A 815 36.42 13.36 0.49
C SER A 815 36.46 14.19 -0.81
N HIS A 816 36.20 13.57 -1.96
CA HIS A 816 36.06 14.24 -3.25
C HIS A 816 34.62 14.73 -3.52
N LEU A 817 33.63 14.22 -2.78
CA LEU A 817 32.21 14.53 -2.97
C LEU A 817 31.83 15.88 -2.36
N GLU A 818 30.63 16.34 -2.69
CA GLU A 818 30.06 17.60 -2.19
C GLU A 818 29.64 17.52 -0.72
N GLN A 819 29.08 16.39 -0.32
CA GLN A 819 28.82 16.07 1.07
C GLN A 819 29.56 14.77 1.38
N TYR A 820 30.29 14.76 2.48
CA TYR A 820 31.04 13.59 2.94
C TYR A 820 30.58 13.19 4.34
N PRO A 821 30.59 11.88 4.65
CA PRO A 821 30.26 11.40 5.99
C PRO A 821 31.36 11.81 6.96
N GLN A 822 30.98 12.31 8.13
CA GLN A 822 31.88 12.62 9.23
C GLN A 822 32.25 11.36 10.02
N LYS A 823 31.41 10.33 10.04
CA LYS A 823 31.65 9.09 10.82
C LYS A 823 31.70 7.87 9.93
N ILE A 824 32.76 7.07 10.09
CA ILE A 824 32.94 5.77 9.42
C ILE A 824 33.04 4.67 10.47
N TRP A 825 32.38 3.56 10.21
CA TRP A 825 32.31 2.42 11.11
C TRP A 825 32.83 1.16 10.43
N PHE A 826 33.65 0.38 11.13
CA PHE A 826 34.11 -0.94 10.67
C PHE A 826 33.75 -1.99 11.72
N PHE A 827 33.04 -3.03 11.31
CA PHE A 827 32.67 -4.15 12.16
C PHE A 827 33.27 -5.45 11.68
N CYS A 828 34.06 -6.10 12.53
CA CYS A 828 34.71 -7.36 12.22
C CYS A 828 33.79 -8.56 12.49
N VAL A 829 33.16 -9.09 11.44
CA VAL A 829 32.39 -10.35 11.52
C VAL A 829 33.33 -11.55 11.59
N GLN A 830 34.39 -11.52 10.79
CA GLN A 830 35.41 -12.56 10.72
C GLN A 830 36.77 -11.94 10.35
N PRO A 831 37.78 -12.03 11.23
CA PRO A 831 39.14 -11.61 10.91
C PRO A 831 39.80 -12.59 9.93
N ALA A 832 40.76 -12.11 9.14
CA ALA A 832 41.58 -12.98 8.29
C ALA A 832 42.49 -13.88 9.12
N SER A 833 42.93 -15.01 8.55
CA SER A 833 43.90 -15.89 9.21
C SER A 833 45.30 -15.27 9.33
N GLN A 834 45.68 -14.39 8.39
CA GLN A 834 46.94 -13.64 8.41
C GLN A 834 46.77 -12.29 7.70
N GLY A 835 47.28 -11.22 8.30
CA GLY A 835 47.21 -9.86 7.77
C GLY A 835 45.82 -9.25 7.82
N GLY A 836 45.56 -8.24 6.98
CA GLY A 836 44.23 -7.65 6.81
C GLY A 836 43.82 -6.68 7.91
N GLU A 837 44.81 -6.21 8.68
CA GLU A 837 44.67 -5.07 9.58
C GLU A 837 44.18 -3.84 8.79
N THR A 838 43.43 -2.99 9.47
CA THR A 838 43.04 -1.67 8.97
C THR A 838 43.96 -0.64 9.60
N PRO A 839 45.08 -0.26 8.95
CA PRO A 839 45.89 0.87 9.39
C PRO A 839 45.05 2.15 9.41
N ILE A 840 45.25 2.95 10.45
CA ILE A 840 44.65 4.28 10.60
C ILE A 840 45.73 5.31 10.96
N VAL A 841 45.51 6.56 10.59
CA VAL A 841 46.42 7.69 10.92
C VAL A 841 45.65 8.88 11.45
N ASP A 842 46.26 9.66 12.33
CA ASP A 842 45.75 10.97 12.72
C ASP A 842 46.12 12.00 11.63
N CYS A 843 45.11 12.58 10.97
CA CYS A 843 45.27 13.56 9.91
C CYS A 843 45.87 14.89 10.39
N HIS A 844 45.78 15.22 11.68
CA HIS A 844 46.53 16.35 12.27
C HIS A 844 48.03 16.04 12.32
N GLN A 845 48.38 14.82 12.68
CA GLN A 845 49.78 14.40 12.74
C GLN A 845 50.38 14.35 11.33
N VAL A 846 49.64 13.80 10.36
CA VAL A 846 50.05 13.83 8.95
C VAL A 846 50.27 15.27 8.49
N TYR A 847 49.33 16.18 8.76
CA TYR A 847 49.51 17.61 8.48
C TYR A 847 50.78 18.19 9.11
N GLN A 848 51.10 17.86 10.36
CA GLN A 848 52.31 18.36 11.02
C GLN A 848 53.61 17.79 10.43
N LEU A 849 53.59 16.54 9.97
CA LEU A 849 54.74 15.85 9.38
C LEU A 849 55.05 16.32 7.94
N LEU A 850 54.05 16.84 7.22
CA LEU A 850 54.26 17.41 5.88
C LEU A 850 55.14 18.67 5.94
N ASN A 851 56.05 18.80 4.98
CA ASN A 851 56.90 19.97 4.83
C ASN A 851 56.04 21.27 4.82
N PRO A 852 56.39 22.28 5.62
CA PRO A 852 55.66 23.55 5.65
C PRO A 852 55.45 24.20 4.27
N GLN A 853 56.42 24.09 3.37
CA GLN A 853 56.31 24.62 2.01
C GLN A 853 55.25 23.86 1.21
N LEU A 854 55.20 22.53 1.34
CA LEU A 854 54.17 21.71 0.71
C LEU A 854 52.79 22.00 1.27
N ARG A 855 52.66 22.21 2.58
CA ARG A 855 51.40 22.63 3.19
C ARG A 855 50.89 23.94 2.62
N SER A 856 51.72 24.97 2.62
CA SER A 856 51.36 26.27 2.02
C SER A 856 51.02 26.14 0.54
N HIS A 857 51.69 25.23 -0.18
CA HIS A 857 51.36 24.95 -1.57
C HIS A 857 49.96 24.33 -1.73
N PHE A 858 49.61 23.34 -0.92
CA PHE A 858 48.28 22.71 -0.93
C PHE A 858 47.17 23.60 -0.37
N GLU A 859 47.47 24.50 0.57
CA GLU A 859 46.52 25.52 1.05
C GLU A 859 46.19 26.52 -0.06
N GLN A 860 47.20 26.97 -0.80
CA GLN A 860 47.02 27.93 -1.88
C GLN A 860 46.39 27.32 -3.13
N LYS A 861 46.89 26.14 -3.54
CA LYS A 861 46.50 25.53 -4.81
C LYS A 861 45.35 24.55 -4.69
N GLN A 862 45.07 23.97 -3.52
CA GLN A 862 44.06 22.92 -3.35
C GLN A 862 44.32 21.69 -4.26
N LEU A 863 43.41 20.73 -4.27
CA LEU A 863 43.48 19.52 -5.10
C LEU A 863 42.38 19.52 -6.16
N MET A 864 42.73 19.29 -7.41
CA MET A 864 41.76 19.03 -8.47
C MET A 864 41.65 17.54 -8.73
N TYR A 865 40.50 16.97 -8.38
CA TYR A 865 40.15 15.61 -8.76
C TYR A 865 39.62 15.61 -10.20
N VAL A 866 40.22 14.77 -11.04
CA VAL A 866 39.81 14.57 -12.43
C VAL A 866 39.32 13.14 -12.60
N ARG A 867 38.13 13.00 -13.17
CA ARG A 867 37.53 11.70 -13.49
C ARG A 867 37.06 11.67 -14.93
N ASN A 868 37.43 10.60 -15.63
CA ASN A 868 37.03 10.33 -17.01
C ASN A 868 36.11 9.11 -17.03
N TYR A 869 34.83 9.34 -17.33
CA TYR A 869 33.82 8.31 -17.52
C TYR A 869 33.88 7.82 -18.96
N ILE A 870 34.82 6.91 -19.23
CA ILE A 870 35.07 6.33 -20.55
C ILE A 870 34.55 4.89 -20.54
N GLU A 871 33.72 4.56 -21.53
CA GLU A 871 33.12 3.24 -21.69
C GLU A 871 34.20 2.15 -21.80
N GLY A 872 34.07 1.09 -20.99
CA GLY A 872 35.00 -0.05 -20.96
C GLY A 872 36.25 0.13 -20.09
N LEU A 873 36.44 1.29 -19.46
CA LEU A 873 37.64 1.60 -18.65
C LEU A 873 37.33 1.91 -17.17
N ASP A 874 36.27 2.68 -16.90
CA ASP A 874 35.66 2.88 -15.57
C ASP A 874 34.13 2.78 -15.74
N VAL A 875 33.37 3.00 -14.67
CA VAL A 875 31.90 3.13 -14.74
C VAL A 875 31.49 4.17 -15.80
N SER A 876 30.47 3.86 -16.59
CA SER A 876 29.92 4.80 -17.56
C SER A 876 29.34 6.02 -16.84
N TRP A 877 29.30 7.19 -17.49
CA TRP A 877 28.69 8.37 -16.86
C TRP A 877 27.19 8.12 -16.64
N GLN A 878 26.54 7.32 -17.48
CA GLN A 878 25.13 6.98 -17.36
C GLN A 878 24.86 6.14 -16.10
N ASP A 879 25.72 5.17 -15.82
CA ASP A 879 25.63 4.36 -14.61
C ASP A 879 25.97 5.18 -13.38
N PHE A 880 26.93 6.10 -13.49
CA PHE A 880 27.35 6.95 -12.38
C PHE A 880 26.31 8.00 -12.00
N PHE A 881 25.70 8.67 -12.99
CA PHE A 881 24.67 9.71 -12.75
C PHE A 881 23.24 9.14 -12.76
N HIS A 882 23.08 7.82 -12.97
CA HIS A 882 21.79 7.13 -13.10
C HIS A 882 20.83 7.77 -14.12
N THR A 883 21.38 8.33 -15.19
CA THR A 883 20.61 9.02 -16.22
C THR A 883 21.30 8.93 -17.57
N THR A 884 20.52 8.87 -18.65
CA THR A 884 21.02 8.99 -20.02
C THR A 884 20.90 10.43 -20.56
N ASP A 885 20.36 11.35 -19.76
CA ASP A 885 20.17 12.75 -20.16
C ASP A 885 21.42 13.57 -19.82
N LYS A 886 22.13 14.00 -20.87
CA LYS A 886 23.30 14.88 -20.74
C LYS A 886 22.95 16.20 -20.04
N ALA A 887 21.77 16.77 -20.29
CA ALA A 887 21.37 18.05 -19.70
C ALA A 887 21.22 17.96 -18.17
N LEU A 888 20.71 16.84 -17.65
CA LEU A 888 20.65 16.58 -16.21
C LEU A 888 22.05 16.45 -15.59
N VAL A 889 22.99 15.81 -16.29
CA VAL A 889 24.38 15.72 -15.85
C VAL A 889 25.06 17.09 -15.84
N GLU A 890 24.85 17.89 -16.89
CA GLU A 890 25.37 19.26 -16.93
C GLU A 890 24.79 20.13 -15.82
N GLN A 891 23.48 20.01 -15.57
CA GLN A 891 22.82 20.71 -14.47
C GLN A 891 23.41 20.28 -13.12
N TYR A 892 23.59 18.99 -12.89
CA TYR A 892 24.24 18.46 -11.70
C TYR A 892 25.66 19.03 -11.55
N CYS A 893 26.47 18.98 -12.60
CA CYS A 893 27.83 19.52 -12.56
C CYS A 893 27.83 21.03 -12.25
N ARG A 894 26.92 21.82 -12.83
CA ARG A 894 26.78 23.26 -12.51
C ARG A 894 26.37 23.49 -11.06
N GLN A 895 25.38 22.75 -10.56
CA GLN A 895 24.90 22.88 -9.18
C GLN A 895 25.99 22.53 -8.17
N SER A 896 26.73 21.44 -8.42
CA SER A 896 27.83 21.00 -7.58
C SER A 896 29.14 21.76 -7.82
N GLY A 897 29.15 22.81 -8.66
CA GLY A 897 30.34 23.60 -9.00
C GLY A 897 31.50 22.77 -9.56
N MET A 898 31.20 21.77 -10.38
CA MET A 898 32.13 20.84 -11.02
C MET A 898 32.31 21.24 -12.49
N ASP A 899 33.57 21.39 -12.92
CA ASP A 899 33.89 21.58 -14.33
C ASP A 899 33.63 20.27 -15.08
N TYR A 900 33.12 20.37 -16.29
CA TYR A 900 32.78 19.21 -17.10
C TYR A 900 33.11 19.45 -18.58
N GLN A 901 33.57 18.39 -19.23
CA GLN A 901 33.93 18.39 -20.64
C GLN A 901 33.46 17.08 -21.26
N TRP A 902 32.54 17.16 -22.22
CA TRP A 902 32.16 16.00 -23.03
C TRP A 902 33.34 15.59 -23.93
N LEU A 903 33.66 14.31 -23.93
CA LEU A 903 34.67 13.68 -24.79
C LEU A 903 33.96 12.90 -25.92
N ASP A 904 34.68 12.55 -26.98
CA ASP A 904 34.12 11.81 -28.13
C ASP A 904 33.43 10.49 -27.72
N ASN A 905 33.90 9.86 -26.63
CA ASN A 905 33.41 8.58 -26.10
C ASN A 905 33.13 8.61 -24.58
N GLY A 906 32.86 9.77 -23.99
CA GLY A 906 32.65 9.84 -22.54
C GLY A 906 32.45 11.25 -21.99
N LEU A 907 32.64 11.37 -20.67
CA LEU A 907 32.57 12.62 -19.93
C LEU A 907 33.82 12.76 -19.06
N ARG A 908 34.40 13.95 -19.04
CA ARG A 908 35.41 14.34 -18.06
C ARG A 908 34.80 15.30 -17.07
N THR A 909 35.05 15.07 -15.79
CA THR A 909 34.69 16.01 -14.73
C THR A 909 35.92 16.42 -13.93
N ARG A 910 36.02 17.69 -13.56
CA ARG A 910 37.06 18.22 -12.67
C ARG A 910 36.42 18.94 -11.49
N LYS A 911 36.89 18.65 -10.28
CA LYS A 911 36.42 19.33 -9.07
C LYS A 911 37.60 19.68 -8.18
N VAL A 912 37.71 20.96 -7.84
CA VAL A 912 38.69 21.43 -6.86
C VAL A 912 38.13 21.23 -5.45
N ARG A 913 38.97 20.69 -4.56
CA ARG A 913 38.66 20.39 -3.15
C ARG A 913 39.87 20.75 -2.29
N PRO A 914 39.66 21.18 -1.04
CA PRO A 914 40.76 21.44 -0.12
C PRO A 914 41.56 20.16 0.15
N ALA A 915 42.89 20.22 0.02
CA ALA A 915 43.77 19.16 0.54
C ALA A 915 43.92 19.25 2.06
N ILE A 916 43.84 20.48 2.56
CA ILE A 916 43.95 20.88 3.95
C ILE A 916 42.63 21.51 4.34
N SER A 917 41.96 20.92 5.32
CA SER A 917 40.66 21.37 5.82
C SER A 917 40.75 21.69 7.31
N TYR A 918 39.68 22.26 7.86
CA TYR A 918 39.56 22.51 9.30
C TYR A 918 38.39 21.70 9.83
N HIS A 919 38.62 20.97 10.91
CA HIS A 919 37.55 20.21 11.55
C HIS A 919 36.50 21.18 12.12
N PRO A 920 35.20 20.99 11.85
CA PRO A 920 34.16 21.96 12.21
C PRO A 920 34.04 22.20 13.73
N GLU A 921 34.15 21.15 14.53
CA GLU A 921 34.05 21.27 16.00
C GLU A 921 35.36 21.70 16.69
N THR A 922 36.50 21.10 16.32
CA THR A 922 37.78 21.38 17.01
C THR A 922 38.55 22.57 16.41
N GLY A 923 38.20 23.01 15.20
CA GLY A 923 38.86 24.09 14.47
C GLY A 923 40.31 23.80 14.04
N LYS A 924 40.82 22.58 14.28
CA LYS A 924 42.20 22.23 14.00
C LYS A 924 42.42 21.92 12.51
N PRO A 925 43.58 22.32 11.92
CA PRO A 925 43.91 22.00 10.54
C PRO A 925 44.26 20.51 10.39
N ILE A 926 43.74 19.89 9.33
CA ILE A 926 43.89 18.47 9.00
C ILE A 926 44.34 18.30 7.55
N TRP A 927 45.09 17.24 7.29
CA TRP A 927 45.26 16.70 5.94
C TRP A 927 44.03 15.85 5.58
N PHE A 928 43.12 16.40 4.78
CA PHE A 928 41.82 15.79 4.47
C PHE A 928 41.68 15.55 2.97
N ASN A 929 42.23 14.44 2.49
CA ASN A 929 42.12 14.05 1.09
C ASN A 929 42.49 12.58 0.86
N GLN A 930 42.27 12.13 -0.36
CA GLN A 930 42.56 10.77 -0.83
C GLN A 930 43.52 10.78 -2.03
N VAL A 931 44.51 11.69 -2.01
CA VAL A 931 45.43 11.91 -3.14
C VAL A 931 46.12 10.61 -3.58
N GLN A 932 46.48 9.72 -2.64
CA GLN A 932 47.14 8.46 -2.94
C GLN A 932 46.28 7.46 -3.72
N LEU A 933 44.94 7.50 -3.57
CA LEU A 933 44.05 6.64 -4.35
C LEU A 933 43.88 7.10 -5.81
N HIS A 934 44.19 8.37 -6.09
CA HIS A 934 43.91 8.98 -7.39
C HIS A 934 45.19 9.26 -8.18
N HIS A 935 46.33 9.46 -7.52
CA HIS A 935 47.56 9.79 -8.21
C HIS A 935 48.18 8.58 -8.90
N ILE A 936 48.56 8.75 -10.17
CA ILE A 936 49.08 7.66 -10.99
C ILE A 936 50.39 7.03 -10.45
N SER A 937 51.21 7.79 -9.72
CA SER A 937 52.46 7.27 -9.15
C SER A 937 52.25 6.15 -8.12
N CYS A 938 51.03 6.01 -7.61
CA CYS A 938 50.65 4.99 -6.64
C CYS A 938 50.18 3.67 -7.29
N LEU A 939 50.13 3.61 -8.63
CA LEU A 939 49.88 2.37 -9.36
C LEU A 939 51.16 1.55 -9.51
N GLU A 940 51.01 0.23 -9.64
CA GLU A 940 52.11 -0.68 -9.97
C GLU A 940 52.83 -0.23 -11.24
N PRO A 941 54.18 -0.28 -11.31
CA PRO A 941 54.95 0.25 -12.43
C PRO A 941 54.47 -0.22 -13.81
N ASP A 942 54.17 -1.51 -13.96
CA ASP A 942 53.70 -2.09 -15.24
C ASP A 942 52.29 -1.60 -15.61
N VAL A 943 51.41 -1.45 -14.61
CA VAL A 943 50.05 -0.92 -14.80
C VAL A 943 50.11 0.56 -15.17
N ARG A 944 50.94 1.33 -14.45
CA ARG A 944 51.21 2.75 -14.73
C ARG A 944 51.71 2.93 -16.15
N GLN A 945 52.71 2.15 -16.56
CA GLN A 945 53.30 2.24 -17.91
C GLN A 945 52.27 1.88 -18.98
N SER A 946 51.50 0.80 -18.80
CA SER A 946 50.46 0.38 -19.74
C SER A 946 49.33 1.41 -19.87
N LEU A 947 48.89 2.03 -18.77
CA LEU A 947 47.84 3.06 -18.82
C LEU A 947 48.34 4.32 -19.52
N LEU A 948 49.57 4.75 -19.21
CA LEU A 948 50.17 5.92 -19.85
C LEU A 948 50.42 5.71 -21.35
N SER A 949 50.84 4.52 -21.78
CA SER A 949 51.06 4.22 -23.20
C SER A 949 49.76 4.18 -24.00
N ASN A 950 48.69 3.66 -23.39
CA ASN A 950 47.43 3.39 -24.11
C ASN A 950 46.47 4.59 -24.09
N LEU A 951 46.45 5.37 -23.01
CA LEU A 951 45.47 6.44 -22.81
C LEU A 951 46.10 7.84 -22.79
N GLY A 952 47.38 7.93 -22.41
CA GLY A 952 48.01 9.21 -22.05
C GLY A 952 47.53 9.74 -20.69
N LEU A 953 48.28 10.69 -20.14
CA LEU A 953 48.06 11.22 -18.78
C LEU A 953 46.68 11.88 -18.60
N GLU A 954 46.16 12.55 -19.63
CA GLU A 954 44.90 13.29 -19.55
C GLU A 954 43.64 12.40 -19.60
N ASN A 955 43.74 11.21 -20.19
CA ASN A 955 42.59 10.30 -20.38
C ASN A 955 42.59 9.13 -19.40
N LEU A 956 43.40 9.19 -18.35
CA LEU A 956 43.36 8.22 -17.26
C LEU A 956 41.97 8.22 -16.60
N PRO A 957 41.42 7.07 -16.21
CA PRO A 957 40.06 7.02 -15.67
C PRO A 957 39.90 7.90 -14.42
N ARG A 958 40.94 7.99 -13.59
CA ARG A 958 41.04 8.91 -12.47
C ARG A 958 42.46 9.47 -12.39
N ASN A 959 42.56 10.75 -12.06
CA ASN A 959 43.85 11.37 -11.71
C ASN A 959 43.63 12.57 -10.77
N VAL A 960 44.71 13.06 -10.16
CA VAL A 960 44.69 14.23 -9.27
C VAL A 960 45.82 15.18 -9.61
N TYR A 961 45.52 16.48 -9.53
CA TYR A 961 46.42 17.59 -9.84
C TYR A 961 46.32 18.64 -8.74
N TYR A 962 47.20 19.64 -8.77
CA TYR A 962 46.93 20.89 -8.05
C TYR A 962 45.68 21.58 -8.63
N GLY A 963 45.01 22.43 -7.85
CA GLY A 963 43.76 23.10 -8.27
C GLY A 963 43.89 24.02 -9.49
N ASP A 964 45.12 24.43 -9.83
CA ASP A 964 45.45 25.17 -11.06
C ASP A 964 45.68 24.27 -12.29
N GLY A 965 45.58 22.94 -12.12
CA GLY A 965 45.82 21.95 -13.16
C GLY A 965 47.27 21.51 -13.33
N SER A 966 48.22 22.04 -12.57
CA SER A 966 49.61 21.55 -12.61
C SER A 966 49.74 20.15 -12.00
N PRO A 967 50.63 19.28 -12.55
CA PRO A 967 50.82 17.93 -12.04
C PRO A 967 51.46 17.95 -10.66
N ILE A 968 51.09 16.97 -9.82
CA ILE A 968 51.75 16.71 -8.54
C ILE A 968 52.95 15.80 -8.83
N GLU A 969 54.13 16.18 -8.34
CA GLU A 969 55.35 15.43 -8.62
C GLU A 969 55.42 14.12 -7.82
N ASP A 970 56.01 13.07 -8.41
CA ASP A 970 56.20 11.78 -7.73
C ASP A 970 56.96 11.92 -6.40
N SER A 971 57.89 12.89 -6.30
CA SER A 971 58.60 13.20 -5.05
C SER A 971 57.69 13.75 -3.95
N VAL A 972 56.66 14.53 -4.32
CA VAL A 972 55.66 15.03 -3.37
C VAL A 972 54.79 13.89 -2.86
N MET A 973 54.41 12.97 -3.76
CA MET A 973 53.65 11.78 -3.38
C MET A 973 54.45 10.83 -2.48
N ALA A 974 55.76 10.71 -2.70
CA ALA A 974 56.64 9.95 -1.83
C ALA A 974 56.72 10.57 -0.42
N GLU A 975 56.78 11.90 -0.31
CA GLU A 975 56.77 12.60 0.98
C GLU A 975 55.44 12.40 1.72
N ILE A 976 54.31 12.56 1.03
CA ILE A 976 52.98 12.30 1.59
C ILE A 976 52.89 10.85 2.09
N GLY A 977 53.35 9.89 1.28
CA GLY A 977 53.41 8.48 1.67
C GLY A 977 54.26 8.22 2.91
N ALA A 978 55.41 8.89 3.04
CA ALA A 978 56.26 8.80 4.22
C ALA A 978 55.58 9.37 5.48
N ALA A 979 54.87 10.49 5.36
CA ALA A 979 54.10 11.08 6.46
C ALA A 979 53.01 10.12 6.97
N TYR A 980 52.26 9.50 6.05
CA TYR A 980 51.28 8.45 6.39
C TYR A 980 51.94 7.25 7.06
N GLN A 981 53.04 6.73 6.51
CA GLN A 981 53.76 5.58 7.09
C GLN A 981 54.33 5.86 8.48
N GLN A 982 54.75 7.09 8.75
CA GLN A 982 55.28 7.49 10.05
C GLN A 982 54.19 7.66 11.11
N ALA A 983 52.99 8.13 10.72
CA ALA A 983 51.86 8.34 11.63
C ALA A 983 50.97 7.11 11.83
N GLN A 984 51.19 6.02 11.09
CA GLN A 984 50.26 4.90 11.06
C GLN A 984 50.25 4.08 12.36
N VAL A 985 49.05 3.68 12.75
CA VAL A 985 48.80 2.67 13.77
C VAL A 985 48.02 1.53 13.12
N SER A 986 48.49 0.30 13.31
CA SER A 986 47.81 -0.91 12.85
C SER A 986 47.53 -1.83 14.01
N PHE A 987 46.43 -2.59 13.92
CA PHE A 987 46.09 -3.58 14.93
C PHE A 987 45.43 -4.81 14.30
N PRO A 988 45.69 -6.00 14.87
CA PRO A 988 44.99 -7.21 14.45
C PRO A 988 43.52 -7.10 14.85
N TRP A 989 42.65 -7.42 13.90
CA TRP A 989 41.21 -7.53 14.13
C TRP A 989 40.90 -8.75 15.00
N GLN A 990 40.10 -8.55 16.04
CA GLN A 990 39.42 -9.63 16.73
C GLN A 990 38.01 -9.79 16.18
N GLN A 991 37.47 -11.00 16.27
CA GLN A 991 36.07 -11.20 15.94
C GLN A 991 35.22 -10.31 16.86
N ARG A 992 34.24 -9.62 16.28
CA ARG A 992 33.31 -8.69 16.94
C ARG A 992 33.89 -7.32 17.31
N ASP A 993 35.14 -7.03 16.96
CA ASP A 993 35.66 -5.68 17.09
C ASP A 993 34.81 -4.70 16.28
N LEU A 994 34.59 -3.52 16.85
CA LEU A 994 33.91 -2.40 16.20
C LEU A 994 34.81 -1.16 16.30
N LEU A 995 35.15 -0.57 15.17
CA LEU A 995 35.93 0.67 15.07
C LEU A 995 35.01 1.79 14.58
N MET A 996 34.99 2.91 15.29
CA MET A 996 34.37 4.16 14.87
C MET A 996 35.46 5.19 14.61
N LEU A 997 35.46 5.79 13.43
CA LEU A 997 36.40 6.82 12.99
C LEU A 997 35.66 8.11 12.72
N ASP A 998 36.29 9.24 13.05
CA ASP A 998 35.94 10.52 12.45
C ASP A 998 36.70 10.65 11.11
N ASN A 999 35.97 10.76 10.01
CA ASN A 999 36.52 10.77 8.65
C ASN A 999 37.35 12.03 8.35
N MET A 1000 37.21 13.11 9.12
CA MET A 1000 38.04 14.31 8.99
C MET A 1000 39.31 14.18 9.82
N LEU A 1001 39.22 13.59 11.02
CA LEU A 1001 40.38 13.41 11.89
C LEU A 1001 41.25 12.21 11.52
N VAL A 1002 40.67 11.18 10.89
CA VAL A 1002 41.35 9.90 10.67
C VAL A 1002 41.16 9.41 9.24
N ALA A 1003 42.28 9.14 8.57
CA ALA A 1003 42.33 8.39 7.32
C ALA A 1003 42.65 6.92 7.60
N HIS A 1004 42.17 6.03 6.73
CA HIS A 1004 42.34 4.59 6.90
C HIS A 1004 42.81 3.90 5.62
N ALA A 1005 43.38 2.72 5.78
CA ALA A 1005 43.87 1.85 4.70
C ALA A 1005 43.59 0.38 5.06
N ARG A 1006 44.03 -0.55 4.20
CA ARG A 1006 43.93 -2.00 4.47
C ARG A 1006 45.22 -2.69 4.07
N ASN A 1007 45.77 -3.49 4.98
CA ASN A 1007 46.90 -4.37 4.64
C ASN A 1007 46.47 -5.58 3.79
N PRO A 1008 47.39 -6.17 2.99
CA PRO A 1008 47.17 -7.47 2.37
C PRO A 1008 46.80 -8.55 3.39
N TYR A 1009 46.02 -9.54 2.96
CA TYR A 1009 45.65 -10.69 3.81
C TYR A 1009 45.48 -11.99 3.03
N GLN A 1010 45.55 -13.09 3.79
CA GLN A 1010 45.28 -14.45 3.32
C GLN A 1010 44.10 -15.06 4.09
N GLY A 1011 43.29 -15.86 3.39
CA GLY A 1011 42.13 -16.55 3.94
C GLY A 1011 40.84 -15.70 3.93
N ASP A 1012 39.79 -16.24 4.55
CA ASP A 1012 38.48 -15.61 4.60
C ASP A 1012 38.44 -14.44 5.59
N ARG A 1013 37.95 -13.29 5.12
CA ARG A 1013 37.79 -12.07 5.92
C ARG A 1013 36.44 -11.42 5.64
N LYS A 1014 35.73 -11.02 6.70
CA LYS A 1014 34.47 -10.29 6.59
C LYS A 1014 34.45 -9.10 7.54
N ILE A 1015 34.67 -7.91 7.00
CA ILE A 1015 34.49 -6.62 7.67
C ILE A 1015 33.33 -5.91 7.02
N VAL A 1016 32.41 -5.40 7.84
CA VAL A 1016 31.26 -4.60 7.42
C VAL A 1016 31.58 -3.13 7.63
N VAL A 1017 31.18 -2.27 6.68
CA VAL A 1017 31.39 -0.82 6.75
C VAL A 1017 30.05 -0.10 6.75
N ALA A 1018 29.91 0.93 7.59
CA ALA A 1018 28.79 1.88 7.55
C ALA A 1018 29.32 3.32 7.67
N MET A 1019 28.57 4.29 7.14
CA MET A 1019 28.94 5.71 7.19
C MET A 1019 27.72 6.56 7.54
N GLY A 1020 27.91 7.68 8.23
CA GLY A 1020 26.82 8.63 8.50
C GLY A 1020 27.30 9.94 9.13
N ALA A 1021 26.34 10.80 9.49
CA ALA A 1021 26.51 12.21 9.83
C ALA A 1021 27.16 13.00 8.67
N MET A 1022 26.35 13.53 7.75
CA MET A 1022 26.84 14.25 6.58
C MET A 1022 27.31 15.65 6.95
N ASN A 1023 28.53 16.03 6.55
CA ASN A 1023 28.95 17.42 6.58
C ASN A 1023 28.41 18.13 5.33
N SER A 1024 27.65 19.20 5.51
CA SER A 1024 27.44 20.22 4.47
C SER A 1024 28.50 21.29 4.70
N GLU A 1025 29.44 21.48 3.77
CA GLU A 1025 30.32 22.66 3.83
C GLU A 1025 29.43 23.91 3.96
N GLN A 1026 29.68 24.73 4.99
CA GLN A 1026 29.05 26.05 5.16
C GLN A 1026 29.61 27.04 4.13
#